data_AF-A0A945U1H8-F1
#
_entry.id   AF-A0A945U1H8-F1
#
_cell.length_a   1.000
_cell.length_b   1.000
_cell.length_c   1.000
_cell.angle_alpha   90.00
_cell.angle_beta   90.00
_cell.angle_gamma   90.00
#
_symmetry.space_group_name_H-M   'P 1'
#
loop_
_entity.id
_entity.type
_entity.pdbx_description
1 polymer ?
#
loop_
_entity_poly.entity_id
_entity_poly.type
_entity_poly.pdbx_seq_one_letter_code
_entity_poly.pdbx_strand_id
1 'polypeptide(L)'
;ELLRLMADGNDVVIGVGFLFAEDMTEVAAEYPDTAFGIVDGWVEADNVASLGFAEHEGSFLVGAAAGLKTTTDLVGFIGGVNMDLIGKFEAGFVAGVTAANPDAVVMVQYASEMPDFSGFNAPDRGREIAQSMYEKGADIVYHAAGGTGLGLFEAAKTFSDESGSKVWAMGVDSDQYLLVDESLRDHIMTSMVKRMDVSVFETIKAVNDGTFTGGPVTFDLSNDGVAYSTTGGFIDDITGDLDDYKAKIISGAISVPSVPGERAVVLPDLDGRVVTIAVDNAYLPFAYIPADTGVATGWDYDAMDEVCARLNCVPSFQEFGWDATIIATGEGQFDMAGGGITITEERDKVVDFSISFISTDQKILVAKGDSEIGSRDDLEAADCNVGSQTGTTNYDLSVNVVGEDRIVAFESFAFAVQALITGDVCAVIMDDVAGQGYQGENADDVDMLPDSLQSDPLGWAFTEGSDLVGAFNEAIQSMKDDGTLAALNGKYFGTAFTVSYDDIGDGAYAEDESALPGDGVSLTMCRANWASGYIQAEIVRQILGQAGYDVSDPSVIELGPSNAYTAMAEGSCDFWANSWYPGHFSWFENELSDGSLVGDHVEAVPGLFQDSGVQGFLVTKTWAEDNNISTIDQINRDESLWSQFDSDGNGKGEILGCPESWTCDDIIESQIAWGNGTEPWDNMEETKAEYDALFAEMVNRVNAGEPGILYTWSPASYLTVLVPGDNVLWLSVEAVLDESNPLGKEGGENHQQEEGFTAFGADMCTQPCQLGWSAADIQVSARTDMLDGSGGFLRKLFPLIKPSILDISFLQVDQTDGDGSQAHVAELASGWMAENAAHVDAWIAEAAG
;
A
#
# COMPACT_ATOMS: atom_id res chain seq x y z
N GLU A 1 27.67 -25.51 22.76
CA GLU A 1 27.03 -26.79 23.17
C GLU A 1 25.51 -26.76 23.02
N LEU A 2 24.83 -25.74 23.56
CA LEU A 2 23.37 -25.55 23.40
C LEU A 2 22.93 -25.48 21.92
N LEU A 3 23.63 -24.70 21.09
CA LEU A 3 23.30 -24.59 19.66
C LEU A 3 23.37 -25.94 18.94
N ARG A 4 24.41 -26.75 19.18
CA ARG A 4 24.55 -28.11 18.62
C ARG A 4 23.40 -29.02 19.06
N LEU A 5 23.06 -28.98 20.36
CA LEU A 5 21.94 -29.77 20.90
C LEU A 5 20.60 -29.40 20.24
N MET A 6 20.38 -28.11 19.97
CA MET A 6 19.17 -27.67 19.28
C MET A 6 19.18 -28.05 17.80
N ALA A 7 20.34 -28.00 17.14
CA ALA A 7 20.46 -28.36 15.72
C ALA A 7 20.28 -29.86 15.44
N ASP A 8 20.62 -30.74 16.38
CA ASP A 8 20.51 -32.21 16.23
C ASP A 8 19.07 -32.75 16.05
N GLY A 9 18.04 -31.91 16.10
CA GLY A 9 16.64 -32.37 15.97
C GLY A 9 15.61 -31.30 15.63
N ASN A 10 16.02 -30.11 15.18
CA ASN A 10 15.12 -29.05 14.75
C ASN A 10 15.54 -28.52 13.38
N ASP A 11 14.56 -28.16 12.55
CA ASP A 11 14.80 -27.59 11.22
C ASP A 11 15.28 -26.12 11.29
N VAL A 12 14.98 -25.44 12.40
CA VAL A 12 15.40 -24.07 12.69
C VAL A 12 15.86 -23.88 14.13
N VAL A 13 16.93 -23.10 14.35
CA VAL A 13 17.46 -22.74 15.67
C VAL A 13 17.61 -21.23 15.80
N ILE A 14 16.95 -20.62 16.78
CA ILE A 14 17.03 -19.18 17.04
C ILE A 14 17.93 -18.89 18.25
N GLY A 15 18.98 -18.08 18.03
CA GLY A 15 19.84 -17.51 19.07
C GLY A 15 19.46 -16.06 19.36
N VAL A 16 19.08 -15.76 20.61
CA VAL A 16 18.64 -14.41 20.99
C VAL A 16 19.78 -13.65 21.66
N GLY A 17 20.34 -12.67 20.95
CA GLY A 17 21.40 -11.78 21.42
C GLY A 17 22.75 -12.01 20.74
N PHE A 18 23.49 -10.92 20.54
CA PHE A 18 24.78 -10.89 19.84
C PHE A 18 25.85 -11.86 20.39
N LEU A 19 25.77 -12.25 21.66
CA LEU A 19 26.72 -13.18 22.29
C LEU A 19 26.71 -14.58 21.66
N PHE A 20 25.68 -14.93 20.88
CA PHE A 20 25.63 -16.20 20.15
C PHE A 20 26.41 -16.16 18.83
N ALA A 21 26.86 -15.01 18.33
CA ALA A 21 27.38 -14.89 16.96
C ALA A 21 28.61 -15.77 16.67
N GLU A 22 29.62 -15.76 17.56
CA GLU A 22 30.85 -16.56 17.39
C GLU A 22 30.54 -18.07 17.42
N ASP A 23 29.79 -18.52 18.44
CA ASP A 23 29.39 -19.92 18.58
C ASP A 23 28.46 -20.37 17.44
N MET A 24 27.56 -19.52 16.96
CA MET A 24 26.64 -19.83 15.87
C MET A 24 27.36 -19.90 14.53
N THR A 25 28.39 -19.10 14.30
CA THR A 25 29.25 -19.21 13.11
C THR A 25 29.89 -20.61 13.03
N GLU A 26 30.41 -21.13 14.15
CA GLU A 26 30.99 -22.47 14.20
C GLU A 26 29.93 -23.57 13.98
N VAL A 27 28.77 -23.46 14.63
CA VAL A 27 27.72 -24.49 14.57
C VAL A 27 26.97 -24.49 13.24
N ALA A 28 26.70 -23.33 12.64
CA ALA A 28 26.04 -23.25 11.33
C ALA A 28 26.84 -23.97 10.24
N ALA A 29 28.18 -23.90 10.29
CA ALA A 29 29.06 -24.63 9.38
C ALA A 29 29.06 -26.16 9.62
N GLU A 30 28.76 -26.62 10.84
CA GLU A 30 28.63 -28.05 11.16
C GLU A 30 27.27 -28.63 10.72
N TYR A 31 26.24 -27.79 10.61
CA TYR A 31 24.85 -28.17 10.31
C TYR A 31 24.31 -27.40 9.09
N PRO A 32 24.81 -27.68 7.87
CA PRO A 32 24.45 -26.91 6.67
C PRO A 32 22.97 -27.07 6.25
N ASP A 33 22.31 -28.13 6.69
CA ASP A 33 20.89 -28.41 6.39
C ASP A 33 19.93 -27.83 7.46
N THR A 34 20.45 -27.26 8.55
CA THR A 34 19.66 -26.60 9.59
C THR A 34 19.70 -25.09 9.37
N ALA A 35 18.53 -24.45 9.40
CA ALA A 35 18.44 -22.99 9.37
C ALA A 35 18.72 -22.40 10.76
N PHE A 36 19.40 -21.26 10.79
CA PHE A 36 19.64 -20.52 12.03
C PHE A 36 19.13 -19.09 11.89
N GLY A 37 18.62 -18.54 12.98
CA GLY A 37 18.33 -17.11 13.11
C GLY A 37 19.09 -16.54 14.30
N ILE A 38 19.68 -15.36 14.16
CA ILE A 38 20.32 -14.64 15.27
C ILE A 38 19.71 -13.25 15.44
N VAL A 39 19.19 -12.97 16.63
CA VAL A 39 18.65 -11.65 16.98
C VAL A 39 19.76 -10.76 17.54
N ASP A 40 19.86 -9.52 17.06
CA ASP A 40 20.85 -8.50 17.45
C ASP A 40 22.31 -8.91 17.20
N GLY A 41 22.56 -9.95 16.40
CA GLY A 41 23.89 -10.45 16.08
C GLY A 41 24.10 -10.56 14.56
N TRP A 42 25.38 -10.64 14.16
CA TRP A 42 25.77 -10.79 12.76
C TRP A 42 26.55 -12.09 12.56
N VAL A 43 26.08 -12.91 11.63
CA VAL A 43 26.77 -14.12 11.17
C VAL A 43 26.63 -14.18 9.65
N GLU A 44 27.78 -14.21 8.97
CA GLU A 44 27.84 -14.31 7.51
C GLU A 44 27.88 -15.79 7.09
N ALA A 45 26.71 -16.37 6.80
CA ALA A 45 26.57 -17.73 6.31
C ALA A 45 25.20 -17.94 5.60
N ASP A 46 25.18 -18.78 4.56
CA ASP A 46 24.00 -19.02 3.72
C ASP A 46 22.79 -19.61 4.48
N ASN A 47 23.05 -20.33 5.57
CA ASN A 47 22.02 -20.94 6.43
C ASN A 47 21.73 -20.14 7.71
N VAL A 48 22.18 -18.87 7.79
CA VAL A 48 21.97 -18.01 8.97
C VAL A 48 21.32 -16.69 8.59
N ALA A 49 20.13 -16.44 9.10
CA ALA A 49 19.45 -15.14 9.04
C ALA A 49 19.92 -14.27 10.21
N SER A 50 20.58 -13.15 9.92
CA SER A 50 21.01 -12.15 10.90
C SER A 50 19.93 -11.08 11.06
N LEU A 51 19.12 -11.20 12.11
CA LEU A 51 17.94 -10.39 12.38
C LEU A 51 18.34 -9.13 13.17
N GLY A 52 18.56 -8.03 12.47
CA GLY A 52 18.92 -6.73 13.02
C GLY A 52 17.72 -5.79 13.14
N PHE A 53 17.74 -4.89 14.12
CA PHE A 53 16.67 -3.90 14.32
C PHE A 53 17.21 -2.47 14.16
N ALA A 54 16.35 -1.56 13.70
CA ALA A 54 16.61 -0.12 13.71
C ALA A 54 16.13 0.50 15.02
N GLU A 55 16.77 0.15 16.14
CA GLU A 55 16.25 0.53 17.46
C GLU A 55 16.20 2.03 17.70
N HIS A 56 17.19 2.72 17.16
CA HIS A 56 17.26 4.17 17.16
C HIS A 56 15.99 4.84 16.60
N GLU A 57 15.33 4.28 15.58
CA GLU A 57 14.09 4.84 15.03
C GLU A 57 12.91 4.75 16.00
N GLY A 58 12.68 3.57 16.59
CA GLY A 58 11.67 3.42 17.64
C GLY A 58 12.00 4.24 18.89
N SER A 59 13.29 4.35 19.23
CA SER A 59 13.77 5.20 20.33
C SER A 59 13.55 6.69 20.05
N PHE A 60 13.63 7.11 18.78
CA PHE A 60 13.31 8.48 18.38
C PHE A 60 11.86 8.81 18.69
N LEU A 61 10.91 7.93 18.33
CA LEU A 61 9.48 8.18 18.59
C LEU A 61 9.18 8.31 20.08
N VAL A 62 9.73 7.43 20.91
CA VAL A 62 9.53 7.55 22.36
C VAL A 62 10.32 8.73 22.95
N GLY A 63 11.43 9.13 22.33
CA GLY A 63 12.14 10.38 22.64
C GLY A 63 11.29 11.61 22.36
N ALA A 64 10.64 11.67 21.19
CA ALA A 64 9.70 12.72 20.83
C ALA A 64 8.54 12.77 21.83
N ALA A 65 8.00 11.62 22.23
CA ALA A 65 6.97 11.55 23.27
C ALA A 65 7.46 12.14 24.60
N ALA A 66 8.70 11.86 25.02
CA ALA A 66 9.28 12.47 26.21
C ALA A 66 9.47 13.98 26.07
N GLY A 67 9.91 14.46 24.89
CA GLY A 67 10.05 15.89 24.60
C GLY A 67 8.74 16.65 24.60
N LEU A 68 7.67 16.06 24.06
CA LEU A 68 6.31 16.64 24.03
C LEU A 68 5.65 16.66 25.42
N LYS A 69 5.98 15.69 26.28
CA LYS A 69 5.30 15.48 27.58
C LYS A 69 6.06 16.03 28.78
N THR A 70 7.36 16.29 28.67
CA THR A 70 8.13 16.83 29.79
C THR A 70 7.61 18.21 30.19
N THR A 71 7.58 18.45 31.49
CA THR A 71 7.17 19.69 32.14
C THR A 71 8.35 20.40 32.80
N THR A 72 9.51 19.76 32.87
CA THR A 72 10.73 20.27 33.51
C THR A 72 11.86 20.56 32.52
N ASP A 73 11.70 20.18 31.24
CA ASP A 73 12.74 20.21 30.21
C ASP A 73 13.99 19.40 30.63
N LEU A 74 13.82 18.43 31.53
CA LEU A 74 14.87 17.53 31.98
C LEU A 74 14.34 16.10 31.96
N VAL A 75 14.96 15.24 31.16
CA VAL A 75 14.57 13.84 31.02
C VAL A 75 15.80 12.93 31.19
N GLY A 76 15.61 11.64 31.43
CA GLY A 76 16.69 10.68 31.68
C GLY A 76 16.71 9.50 30.71
N PHE A 77 17.91 8.99 30.46
CA PHE A 77 18.17 7.74 29.74
C PHE A 77 19.08 6.84 30.59
N ILE A 78 18.64 5.60 30.79
CA ILE A 78 19.39 4.56 31.50
C ILE A 78 19.79 3.45 30.53
N GLY A 79 21.08 3.38 30.19
CA GLY A 79 21.63 2.26 29.42
C GLY A 79 22.07 1.10 30.32
N GLY A 80 21.90 -0.14 29.88
CA GLY A 80 22.38 -1.31 30.61
C GLY A 80 23.90 -1.36 30.64
N VAL A 81 24.50 -1.58 29.48
CA VAL A 81 25.96 -1.64 29.28
C VAL A 81 26.33 -0.65 28.19
N ASN A 82 27.38 0.13 28.38
CA ASN A 82 27.88 1.05 27.37
C ASN A 82 28.53 0.29 26.21
N MET A 83 27.76 0.08 25.14
CA MET A 83 28.12 -0.65 23.92
C MET A 83 27.28 -0.17 22.73
N ASP A 84 27.75 -0.42 21.50
CA ASP A 84 27.14 0.08 20.27
C ASP A 84 25.63 -0.19 20.17
N LEU A 85 25.19 -1.41 20.52
CA LEU A 85 23.77 -1.77 20.53
C LEU A 85 22.92 -0.84 21.42
N ILE A 86 23.39 -0.55 22.63
CA ILE A 86 22.66 0.34 23.56
C ILE A 86 22.84 1.81 23.17
N GLY A 87 23.97 2.16 22.57
CA GLY A 87 24.22 3.48 22.00
C GLY A 87 23.19 3.87 20.93
N LYS A 88 22.68 2.92 20.13
CA LYS A 88 21.59 3.19 19.17
C LYS A 88 20.33 3.71 19.84
N PHE A 89 19.89 3.07 20.93
CA PHE A 89 18.72 3.53 21.68
C PHE A 89 18.93 4.92 22.30
N GLU A 90 20.14 5.20 22.83
CA GLU A 90 20.48 6.53 23.33
C GLU A 90 20.42 7.57 22.21
N ALA A 91 21.05 7.30 21.08
CA ALA A 91 21.12 8.22 19.94
C ALA A 91 19.73 8.60 19.43
N GLY A 92 18.88 7.59 19.20
CA GLY A 92 17.49 7.77 18.81
C GLY A 92 16.70 8.59 19.82
N PHE A 93 16.75 8.19 21.10
CA PHE A 93 16.01 8.89 22.16
C PHE A 93 16.41 10.36 22.31
N VAL A 94 17.72 10.65 22.30
CA VAL A 94 18.23 12.03 22.39
C VAL A 94 17.82 12.85 21.17
N ALA A 95 17.87 12.26 19.97
CA ALA A 95 17.45 12.92 18.74
C ALA A 95 15.94 13.24 18.76
N GLY A 96 15.10 12.30 19.20
CA GLY A 96 13.65 12.48 19.33
C GLY A 96 13.28 13.56 20.34
N VAL A 97 13.90 13.55 21.53
CA VAL A 97 13.70 14.60 22.54
C VAL A 97 14.06 15.97 21.97
N THR A 98 15.20 16.07 21.29
CA THR A 98 15.67 17.34 20.71
C THR A 98 14.77 17.83 19.57
N ALA A 99 14.24 16.93 18.76
CA ALA A 99 13.33 17.25 17.66
C ALA A 99 11.99 17.82 18.19
N ALA A 100 11.42 17.18 19.20
CA ALA A 100 10.17 17.62 19.81
C ALA A 100 10.32 18.85 20.74
N ASN A 101 11.43 18.92 21.47
CA ASN A 101 11.71 19.99 22.43
C ASN A 101 13.22 20.34 22.44
N PRO A 102 13.65 21.33 21.63
CA PRO A 102 15.05 21.74 21.54
C PRO A 102 15.66 22.31 22.82
N ASP A 103 14.83 22.71 23.79
CA ASP A 103 15.26 23.26 25.08
C ASP A 103 15.45 22.16 26.15
N ALA A 104 14.95 20.95 25.91
CA ALA A 104 15.06 19.83 26.83
C ALA A 104 16.49 19.27 26.91
N VAL A 105 16.88 18.82 28.11
CA VAL A 105 18.19 18.21 28.39
C VAL A 105 18.01 16.74 28.75
N VAL A 106 18.77 15.86 28.10
CA VAL A 106 18.78 14.42 28.40
C VAL A 106 19.95 14.07 29.32
N MET A 107 19.64 13.50 30.48
CA MET A 107 20.63 12.91 31.38
C MET A 107 20.90 11.46 31.00
N VAL A 108 22.12 11.16 30.55
CA VAL A 108 22.52 9.80 30.18
C VAL A 108 23.33 9.15 31.29
N GLN A 109 22.99 7.92 31.68
CA GLN A 109 23.82 7.13 32.58
C GLN A 109 23.72 5.63 32.28
N TYR A 110 24.87 4.95 32.24
CA TYR A 110 24.94 3.50 32.05
C TYR A 110 25.10 2.75 33.39
N ALA A 111 24.50 1.58 33.49
CA ALA A 111 24.63 0.71 34.66
C ALA A 111 26.00 0.00 34.71
N SER A 112 26.62 -0.29 33.59
CA SER A 112 28.02 -0.75 33.54
C SER A 112 28.72 -0.37 32.23
N GLU A 113 30.04 -0.57 32.20
CA GLU A 113 30.90 -0.32 31.04
C GLU A 113 31.44 -1.65 30.51
N MET A 114 31.74 -1.74 29.21
CA MET A 114 32.42 -2.93 28.67
C MET A 114 33.75 -3.20 29.40
N PRO A 115 34.10 -4.48 29.66
CA PRO A 115 33.41 -5.72 29.25
C PRO A 115 32.43 -6.29 30.30
N ASP A 116 31.97 -5.49 31.28
CA ASP A 116 31.07 -5.93 32.34
C ASP A 116 29.60 -5.92 31.88
N PHE A 117 29.04 -7.09 31.58
CA PHE A 117 27.64 -7.24 31.16
C PHE A 117 26.63 -7.32 32.32
N SER A 118 27.06 -7.14 33.57
CA SER A 118 26.13 -7.17 34.72
C SER A 118 25.08 -6.05 34.68
N GLY A 119 25.33 -4.98 33.92
CA GLY A 119 24.41 -3.87 33.70
C GLY A 119 23.08 -4.24 33.06
N PHE A 120 22.93 -5.42 32.45
CA PHE A 120 21.63 -5.92 31.95
C PHE A 120 20.76 -6.61 33.01
N ASN A 121 21.30 -6.91 34.21
CA ASN A 121 20.64 -7.71 35.24
C ASN A 121 20.89 -7.17 36.67
N ALA A 122 20.83 -5.85 36.85
CA ALA A 122 21.13 -5.16 38.10
C ALA A 122 20.00 -4.17 38.51
N PRO A 123 18.79 -4.66 38.83
CA PRO A 123 17.63 -3.80 39.13
C PRO A 123 17.88 -2.82 40.28
N ASP A 124 18.61 -3.20 41.32
CA ASP A 124 18.98 -2.27 42.41
C ASP A 124 19.76 -1.05 41.90
N ARG A 125 20.64 -1.25 40.92
CA ARG A 125 21.42 -0.17 40.32
C ARG A 125 20.57 0.70 39.39
N GLY A 126 19.66 0.09 38.63
CA GLY A 126 18.67 0.82 37.83
C GLY A 126 17.81 1.74 38.71
N ARG A 127 17.38 1.24 39.88
CA ARG A 127 16.63 2.01 40.87
C ARG A 127 17.42 3.20 41.40
N GLU A 128 18.68 3.00 41.79
CA GLU A 128 19.56 4.07 42.30
C GLU A 128 19.81 5.17 41.24
N ILE A 129 20.04 4.79 39.98
CA ILE A 129 20.25 5.73 38.88
C ILE A 129 18.97 6.55 38.63
N ALA A 130 17.82 5.88 38.49
CA ALA A 130 16.53 6.53 38.26
C ALA A 130 16.16 7.49 39.40
N GLN A 131 16.31 7.05 40.66
CA GLN A 131 16.09 7.92 41.83
C GLN A 131 16.96 9.17 41.76
N SER A 132 18.25 9.03 41.41
CA SER A 132 19.14 10.20 41.27
C SER A 132 18.70 11.15 40.15
N MET A 133 18.15 10.64 39.04
CA MET A 133 17.62 11.47 37.94
C MET A 133 16.39 12.25 38.38
N TYR A 134 15.41 11.59 39.01
CA TYR A 134 14.21 12.24 39.53
C TYR A 134 14.54 13.27 40.62
N GLU A 135 15.48 12.99 41.52
CA GLU A 135 15.97 13.95 42.53
C GLU A 135 16.64 15.19 41.92
N LYS A 136 17.24 15.06 40.74
CA LYS A 136 17.84 16.18 39.99
C LYS A 136 16.81 16.95 39.16
N GLY A 137 15.57 16.50 39.13
CA GLY A 137 14.43 17.17 38.49
C GLY A 137 14.00 16.58 37.16
N ALA A 138 14.53 15.43 36.75
CA ALA A 138 13.97 14.74 35.60
C ALA A 138 12.53 14.32 35.90
N ASP A 139 11.60 14.44 34.96
CA ASP A 139 10.21 14.00 35.15
C ASP A 139 9.83 12.77 34.31
N ILE A 140 10.63 12.45 33.30
CA ILE A 140 10.49 11.27 32.44
C ILE A 140 11.85 10.58 32.31
N VAL A 141 11.89 9.25 32.48
CA VAL A 141 13.12 8.46 32.30
C VAL A 141 12.84 7.23 31.44
N TYR A 142 13.64 7.05 30.39
CA TYR A 142 13.64 5.89 29.49
C TYR A 142 14.81 4.95 29.79
N HIS A 143 14.63 3.64 29.63
CA HIS A 143 15.72 2.68 29.78
C HIS A 143 15.90 1.78 28.56
N ALA A 144 17.17 1.45 28.26
CA ALA A 144 17.58 0.37 27.38
C ALA A 144 18.57 -0.54 28.13
N ALA A 145 18.04 -1.35 29.05
CA ALA A 145 18.84 -1.95 30.13
C ALA A 145 18.45 -3.38 30.54
N GLY A 146 17.60 -4.06 29.77
CA GLY A 146 17.10 -5.39 30.13
C GLY A 146 16.46 -5.43 31.53
N GLY A 147 16.77 -6.46 32.32
CA GLY A 147 16.23 -6.65 33.67
C GLY A 147 16.58 -5.53 34.66
N THR A 148 17.61 -4.72 34.39
CA THR A 148 17.91 -3.51 35.19
C THR A 148 16.79 -2.47 35.14
N GLY A 149 16.03 -2.42 34.04
CA GLY A 149 14.90 -1.50 33.85
C GLY A 149 13.77 -1.67 34.88
N LEU A 150 13.62 -2.86 35.45
CA LEU A 150 12.62 -3.10 36.51
C LEU A 150 12.82 -2.18 37.72
N GLY A 151 14.07 -1.83 38.02
CA GLY A 151 14.39 -0.87 39.09
C GLY A 151 13.93 0.56 38.81
N LEU A 152 13.89 0.97 37.53
CA LEU A 152 13.36 2.27 37.12
C LEU A 152 11.85 2.35 37.40
N PHE A 153 11.09 1.30 37.09
CA PHE A 153 9.64 1.28 37.33
C PHE A 153 9.31 1.41 38.83
N GLU A 154 10.03 0.69 39.68
CA GLU A 154 9.92 0.83 41.15
C GLU A 154 10.29 2.25 41.61
N ALA A 155 11.33 2.85 41.04
CA ALA A 155 11.79 4.19 41.39
C ALA A 155 10.78 5.27 41.02
N ALA A 156 10.18 5.20 39.83
CA ALA A 156 9.17 6.17 39.36
C ALA A 156 7.95 6.19 40.29
N LYS A 157 7.46 5.01 40.68
CA LYS A 157 6.38 4.88 41.67
C LYS A 157 6.79 5.45 43.03
N THR A 158 7.92 5.01 43.57
CA THR A 158 8.39 5.42 44.90
C THR A 158 8.57 6.94 44.97
N PHE A 159 9.20 7.53 43.96
CA PHE A 159 9.41 8.98 43.91
C PHE A 159 8.09 9.74 43.80
N SER A 160 7.14 9.24 42.99
CA SER A 160 5.81 9.86 42.87
C SER A 160 5.06 9.84 44.20
N ASP A 161 5.08 8.71 44.91
CA ASP A 161 4.42 8.54 46.20
C ASP A 161 5.05 9.42 47.30
N GLU A 162 6.37 9.54 47.32
CA GLU A 162 7.10 10.29 48.36
C GLU A 162 7.12 11.81 48.12
N SER A 163 7.28 12.24 46.86
CA SER A 163 7.34 13.67 46.51
C SER A 163 5.97 14.30 46.31
N GLY A 164 4.94 13.50 46.00
CA GLY A 164 3.62 13.97 45.58
C GLY A 164 3.58 14.54 44.16
N SER A 165 4.68 14.45 43.40
CA SER A 165 4.76 14.88 42.00
C SER A 165 4.85 13.66 41.10
N LYS A 166 3.96 13.55 40.11
CA LYS A 166 3.95 12.41 39.18
C LYS A 166 5.21 12.45 38.31
N VAL A 167 5.95 11.36 38.29
CA VAL A 167 7.03 11.11 37.33
C VAL A 167 6.75 9.85 36.53
N TRP A 168 7.38 9.74 35.37
CA TRP A 168 7.15 8.70 34.37
C TRP A 168 8.38 7.85 34.12
N ALA A 169 8.13 6.57 33.86
CA ALA A 169 9.10 5.64 33.30
C ALA A 169 8.66 5.19 31.90
N MET A 170 9.63 4.90 31.05
CA MET A 170 9.41 4.39 29.70
C MET A 170 10.20 3.10 29.48
N GLY A 171 9.53 2.12 28.88
CA GLY A 171 10.05 0.78 28.63
C GLY A 171 10.68 0.60 27.25
N VAL A 172 11.33 -0.54 27.04
CA VAL A 172 11.86 -0.97 25.73
C VAL A 172 11.60 -2.46 25.48
N ASP A 173 11.82 -2.88 24.24
CA ASP A 173 11.73 -4.24 23.67
C ASP A 173 10.31 -4.81 23.63
N SER A 174 9.51 -4.58 24.66
CA SER A 174 8.12 -5.02 24.77
C SER A 174 7.27 -3.95 25.43
N ASP A 175 5.96 -4.06 25.28
CA ASP A 175 5.02 -3.22 26.01
C ASP A 175 5.07 -3.51 27.51
N GLN A 176 5.84 -2.68 28.24
CA GLN A 176 6.07 -2.88 29.67
C GLN A 176 4.81 -2.64 30.49
N TYR A 177 3.83 -1.87 30.00
CA TYR A 177 2.56 -1.68 30.71
C TYR A 177 1.84 -3.02 30.95
N LEU A 178 1.89 -3.91 29.96
CA LEU A 178 1.27 -5.24 30.03
C LEU A 178 2.05 -6.22 30.92
N LEU A 179 3.37 -6.01 31.06
CA LEU A 179 4.28 -6.94 31.73
C LEU A 179 4.52 -6.62 33.21
N VAL A 180 4.42 -5.35 33.61
CA VAL A 180 4.62 -4.95 35.01
C VAL A 180 3.41 -5.29 35.90
N ASP A 181 3.67 -5.38 37.21
CA ASP A 181 2.60 -5.46 38.21
C ASP A 181 1.62 -4.30 38.08
N GLU A 182 0.33 -4.55 38.31
CA GLU A 182 -0.76 -3.57 38.20
C GLU A 182 -0.46 -2.27 38.96
N SER A 183 0.20 -2.37 40.12
CA SER A 183 0.57 -1.20 40.95
C SER A 183 1.58 -0.25 40.31
N LEU A 184 2.30 -0.68 39.26
CA LEU A 184 3.32 0.09 38.55
C LEU A 184 2.79 0.69 37.25
N ARG A 185 1.70 0.14 36.69
CA ARG A 185 1.15 0.50 35.37
C ARG A 185 0.89 1.99 35.22
N ASP A 186 0.37 2.63 36.26
CA ASP A 186 0.09 4.06 36.25
C ASP A 186 1.34 4.92 36.02
N HIS A 187 2.56 4.39 36.17
CA HIS A 187 3.82 5.12 35.98
C HIS A 187 4.56 4.76 34.68
N ILE A 188 4.01 3.86 33.86
CA ILE A 188 4.58 3.50 32.56
C ILE A 188 3.91 4.37 31.50
N MET A 189 4.64 5.36 30.96
CA MET A 189 4.07 6.31 30.00
C MET A 189 3.90 5.69 28.61
N THR A 190 4.90 4.96 28.15
CA THR A 190 4.94 4.25 26.86
C THR A 190 6.12 3.28 26.87
N SER A 191 6.25 2.44 25.84
CA SER A 191 7.43 1.63 25.58
C SER A 191 7.81 1.68 24.11
N MET A 192 9.11 1.69 23.81
CA MET A 192 9.60 1.36 22.47
C MET A 192 9.52 -0.16 22.32
N VAL A 193 8.86 -0.63 21.27
CA VAL A 193 8.61 -2.06 21.04
C VAL A 193 9.52 -2.55 19.93
N LYS A 194 10.24 -3.64 20.16
CA LYS A 194 10.87 -4.43 19.10
C LYS A 194 9.93 -5.57 18.73
N ARG A 195 9.58 -5.73 17.46
CA ARG A 195 8.74 -6.83 16.98
C ARG A 195 9.55 -8.11 16.74
N MET A 196 10.19 -8.59 17.81
CA MET A 196 10.90 -9.87 17.82
C MET A 196 9.94 -11.05 17.54
N ASP A 197 8.67 -10.90 17.91
CA ASP A 197 7.60 -11.84 17.55
C ASP A 197 7.49 -11.99 16.03
N VAL A 198 7.52 -10.87 15.28
CA VAL A 198 7.47 -10.86 13.81
C VAL A 198 8.75 -11.45 13.23
N SER A 199 9.93 -10.99 13.66
CA SER A 199 11.19 -11.45 13.07
C SER A 199 11.40 -12.96 13.23
N VAL A 200 11.06 -13.51 14.40
CA VAL A 200 11.13 -14.95 14.64
C VAL A 200 10.04 -15.70 13.88
N PHE A 201 8.81 -15.18 13.85
CA PHE A 201 7.70 -15.79 13.12
C PHE A 201 8.02 -15.91 11.62
N GLU A 202 8.44 -14.82 10.98
CA GLU A 202 8.77 -14.80 9.56
C GLU A 202 9.95 -15.72 9.24
N THR A 203 10.96 -15.80 10.12
CA THR A 203 12.07 -16.75 9.97
C THR A 203 11.58 -18.20 10.00
N ILE A 204 10.73 -18.56 10.97
CA ILE A 204 10.18 -19.91 11.09
C ILE A 204 9.28 -20.24 9.90
N LYS A 205 8.46 -19.28 9.45
CA LYS A 205 7.59 -19.40 8.29
C LYS A 205 8.40 -19.64 7.02
N ALA A 206 9.47 -18.88 6.78
CA ALA A 206 10.33 -19.07 5.62
C ALA A 206 10.98 -20.47 5.58
N VAL A 207 11.34 -21.02 6.74
CA VAL A 207 11.84 -22.41 6.83
C VAL A 207 10.72 -23.40 6.50
N ASN A 208 9.53 -23.21 7.06
CA ASN A 208 8.37 -24.08 6.81
C ASN A 208 7.94 -24.08 5.33
N ASP A 209 7.99 -22.92 4.69
CA ASP A 209 7.55 -22.71 3.31
C ASP A 209 8.64 -23.05 2.29
N GLY A 210 9.87 -23.35 2.76
CA GLY A 210 11.02 -23.68 1.92
C GLY A 210 11.62 -22.47 1.19
N THR A 211 11.36 -21.26 1.68
CA THR A 211 11.80 -19.98 1.10
C THR A 211 12.92 -19.29 1.90
N PHE A 212 13.42 -19.93 2.96
CA PHE A 212 14.47 -19.38 3.82
C PHE A 212 15.73 -18.98 3.03
N THR A 213 16.21 -17.77 3.29
CA THR A 213 17.48 -17.23 2.80
C THR A 213 18.31 -16.71 3.97
N GLY A 214 19.59 -17.09 4.04
CA GLY A 214 20.54 -16.48 4.97
C GLY A 214 20.95 -15.07 4.56
N GLY A 215 21.65 -14.38 5.46
CA GLY A 215 22.08 -13.00 5.30
C GLY A 215 21.39 -12.02 6.25
N PRO A 216 21.66 -10.71 6.10
CA PRO A 216 21.03 -9.67 6.90
C PRO A 216 19.55 -9.51 6.63
N VAL A 217 18.78 -9.31 7.69
CA VAL A 217 17.40 -8.83 7.64
C VAL A 217 17.27 -7.67 8.63
N THR A 218 16.83 -6.51 8.15
CA THR A 218 16.63 -5.32 8.97
C THR A 218 15.16 -5.13 9.28
N PHE A 219 14.85 -4.89 10.55
CA PHE A 219 13.53 -4.62 11.10
C PHE A 219 13.46 -3.18 11.61
N ASP A 220 12.74 -2.32 10.92
CA ASP A 220 12.71 -0.86 11.12
C ASP A 220 11.26 -0.33 11.16
N LEU A 221 11.04 0.99 11.12
CA LEU A 221 9.67 1.54 11.13
C LEU A 221 8.88 1.24 9.84
N SER A 222 9.56 1.05 8.70
CA SER A 222 8.90 0.84 7.40
C SER A 222 8.26 -0.54 7.27
N ASN A 223 8.77 -1.52 8.01
CA ASN A 223 8.27 -2.90 8.05
C ASN A 223 7.68 -3.29 9.42
N ASP A 224 7.34 -2.30 10.23
CA ASP A 224 6.86 -2.45 11.61
C ASP A 224 7.76 -3.32 12.51
N GLY A 225 9.05 -3.43 12.17
CA GLY A 225 10.06 -4.11 12.97
C GLY A 225 10.32 -3.46 14.32
N VAL A 226 10.12 -2.14 14.41
CA VAL A 226 10.08 -1.38 15.67
C VAL A 226 8.83 -0.50 15.73
N ALA A 227 8.38 -0.16 16.94
CA ALA A 227 7.20 0.66 17.16
C ALA A 227 7.25 1.37 18.54
N TYR A 228 6.18 2.08 18.88
CA TYR A 228 5.90 2.54 20.25
C TYR A 228 4.52 2.04 20.72
N SER A 229 4.32 1.94 22.02
CA SER A 229 3.05 1.51 22.61
C SER A 229 2.21 2.68 23.13
N THR A 230 0.91 2.66 22.85
CA THR A 230 -0.10 3.58 23.39
C THR A 230 -0.84 2.99 24.60
N THR A 231 -0.53 1.74 24.99
CA THR A 231 -1.22 1.06 26.08
C THR A 231 -1.15 1.85 27.38
N GLY A 232 -2.32 2.01 28.03
CA GLY A 232 -2.49 2.86 29.21
C GLY A 232 -3.04 4.26 28.89
N GLY A 233 -3.05 4.66 27.62
CA GLY A 233 -3.69 5.89 27.13
C GLY A 233 -3.00 7.19 27.51
N PHE A 234 -1.74 7.13 27.98
CA PHE A 234 -1.03 8.29 28.51
C PHE A 234 -0.41 9.18 27.43
N ILE A 235 -0.32 8.68 26.19
CA ILE A 235 0.21 9.39 25.02
C ILE A 235 -0.81 9.50 23.87
N ASP A 236 -2.06 9.08 24.08
CA ASP A 236 -3.09 9.10 23.03
C ASP A 236 -3.28 10.50 22.43
N ASP A 237 -3.13 11.53 23.27
CA ASP A 237 -3.22 12.94 22.93
C ASP A 237 -2.12 13.46 22.00
N ILE A 238 -1.02 12.71 21.84
CA ILE A 238 0.12 13.07 20.99
C ILE A 238 0.40 12.04 19.89
N THR A 239 -0.47 11.04 19.70
CA THR A 239 -0.29 9.98 18.68
C THR A 239 -0.11 10.56 17.28
N GLY A 240 -0.92 11.54 16.89
CA GLY A 240 -0.76 12.22 15.59
C GLY A 240 0.63 12.85 15.39
N ASP A 241 1.19 13.51 16.42
CA ASP A 241 2.54 14.08 16.34
C ASP A 241 3.61 12.98 16.18
N LEU A 242 3.42 11.83 16.84
CA LEU A 242 4.35 10.70 16.76
C LEU A 242 4.24 9.97 15.42
N ASP A 243 3.04 9.82 14.88
CA ASP A 243 2.79 9.23 13.56
C ASP A 243 3.35 10.13 12.45
N ASP A 244 3.27 11.44 12.59
CA ASP A 244 3.94 12.39 11.69
C ASP A 244 5.47 12.21 11.70
N TYR A 245 6.08 12.03 12.88
CA TYR A 245 7.50 11.69 12.98
C TYR A 245 7.81 10.31 12.38
N LYS A 246 6.95 9.31 12.61
CA LYS A 246 7.10 7.96 12.03
C LYS A 246 7.11 8.06 10.50
N ALA A 247 6.14 8.75 9.90
CA ALA A 247 6.06 8.95 8.45
C ALA A 247 7.31 9.66 7.89
N LYS A 248 7.81 10.68 8.59
CA LYS A 248 9.05 11.39 8.20
C LYS A 248 10.31 10.53 8.30
N ILE A 249 10.37 9.60 9.24
CA ILE A 249 11.50 8.66 9.33
C ILE A 249 11.40 7.61 8.23
N ILE A 250 10.22 7.03 8.01
CA ILE A 250 9.97 6.02 6.97
C ILE A 250 10.28 6.57 5.58
N SER A 251 9.85 7.79 5.29
CA SER A 251 10.16 8.47 4.02
C SER A 251 11.61 8.92 3.89
N GLY A 252 12.44 8.82 4.94
CA GLY A 252 13.81 9.32 4.95
C GLY A 252 13.93 10.85 5.07
N ALA A 253 12.83 11.59 5.24
CA ALA A 253 12.83 13.02 5.53
C ALA A 253 13.54 13.35 6.86
N ILE A 254 13.53 12.40 7.81
CA ILE A 254 14.33 12.41 9.04
C ILE A 254 15.21 11.17 9.06
N SER A 255 16.51 11.35 8.90
CA SER A 255 17.49 10.28 9.16
C SER A 255 17.86 10.30 10.64
N VAL A 256 17.53 9.22 11.35
CA VAL A 256 17.78 9.09 12.78
C VAL A 256 19.23 8.65 13.02
N PRO A 257 19.98 9.27 13.95
CA PRO A 257 21.35 8.86 14.23
C PRO A 257 21.39 7.53 14.99
N SER A 258 22.34 6.67 14.64
CA SER A 258 22.59 5.41 15.35
C SER A 258 23.76 5.50 16.36
N VAL A 259 24.46 6.63 16.42
CA VAL A 259 25.63 6.87 17.26
C VAL A 259 25.36 8.01 18.25
N PRO A 260 25.58 7.83 19.56
CA PRO A 260 25.38 8.88 20.55
C PRO A 260 26.16 10.17 20.23
N GLY A 261 25.47 11.31 20.30
CA GLY A 261 26.05 12.64 20.07
C GLY A 261 25.93 13.16 18.64
N GLU A 262 25.50 12.31 17.69
CA GLU A 262 25.07 12.75 16.36
C GLU A 262 23.66 13.35 16.42
N ARG A 263 23.32 14.18 15.43
CA ARG A 263 21.99 14.81 15.31
C ARG A 263 21.24 14.17 14.17
N ALA A 264 19.92 14.13 14.28
CA ALA A 264 19.08 13.78 13.14
C ALA A 264 19.31 14.76 11.99
N VAL A 265 19.39 14.20 10.78
CA VAL A 265 19.38 14.98 9.54
C VAL A 265 17.93 15.15 9.14
N VAL A 266 17.50 16.39 8.95
CA VAL A 266 16.13 16.73 8.55
C VAL A 266 16.19 17.39 7.19
N LEU A 267 15.55 16.78 6.20
CA LEU A 267 15.50 17.27 4.82
C LEU A 267 14.52 18.43 4.68
N PRO A 268 14.69 19.29 3.65
CA PRO A 268 13.72 20.32 3.31
C PRO A 268 12.37 19.73 2.93
N ASP A 269 11.29 20.38 3.34
CA ASP A 269 9.91 20.01 3.02
C ASP A 269 9.39 20.92 1.89
N LEU A 270 8.84 20.33 0.83
CA LEU A 270 8.27 21.00 -0.34
C LEU A 270 6.74 21.16 -0.26
N ASP A 271 6.13 20.89 0.89
CA ASP A 271 4.72 21.13 1.20
C ASP A 271 3.74 20.51 0.19
N GLY A 272 4.04 19.31 -0.31
CA GLY A 272 3.21 18.59 -1.29
C GLY A 272 3.25 19.21 -2.70
N ARG A 273 4.26 20.02 -3.03
CA ARG A 273 4.41 20.65 -4.35
C ARG A 273 4.42 19.59 -5.46
N VAL A 274 3.58 19.78 -6.48
CA VAL A 274 3.68 19.00 -7.72
C VAL A 274 4.92 19.45 -8.49
N VAL A 275 5.77 18.48 -8.85
CA VAL A 275 6.97 18.69 -9.67
C VAL A 275 6.73 18.06 -11.03
N THR A 276 6.70 18.86 -12.09
CA THR A 276 6.50 18.38 -13.46
C THR A 276 7.81 17.90 -14.07
N ILE A 277 7.83 16.68 -14.60
CA ILE A 277 9.04 15.95 -14.97
C ILE A 277 8.91 15.48 -16.43
N ALA A 278 9.77 15.97 -17.31
CA ALA A 278 9.88 15.43 -18.66
C ALA A 278 10.73 14.15 -18.68
N VAL A 279 10.22 13.12 -19.33
CA VAL A 279 10.88 11.80 -19.48
C VAL A 279 10.65 11.26 -20.89
N ASP A 280 11.61 10.48 -21.40
CA ASP A 280 11.49 9.73 -22.66
C ASP A 280 11.54 8.24 -22.32
N ASN A 281 10.44 7.52 -22.55
CA ASN A 281 10.27 6.11 -22.20
C ASN A 281 10.87 5.13 -23.22
N ALA A 282 12.05 5.48 -23.76
CA ALA A 282 12.78 4.69 -24.72
C ALA A 282 14.26 4.48 -24.33
N TYR A 283 14.59 4.57 -23.03
CA TYR A 283 15.98 4.53 -22.56
C TYR A 283 16.19 3.62 -21.36
N LEU A 284 16.60 2.36 -21.61
CA LEU A 284 16.92 1.39 -20.56
C LEU A 284 18.24 1.74 -19.82
N PRO A 285 18.32 1.52 -18.50
CA PRO A 285 17.25 1.18 -17.55
C PRO A 285 16.59 2.43 -16.93
N PHE A 286 16.83 3.62 -17.48
CA PHE A 286 16.46 4.91 -16.90
C PHE A 286 14.96 5.18 -16.95
N ALA A 287 14.34 5.08 -18.13
CA ALA A 287 12.92 5.30 -18.33
C ALA A 287 12.46 4.50 -19.55
N TYR A 288 11.47 3.63 -19.36
CA TYR A 288 10.95 2.74 -20.40
C TYR A 288 9.52 2.28 -20.09
N ILE A 289 8.79 1.89 -21.12
CA ILE A 289 7.49 1.22 -20.98
C ILE A 289 7.68 -0.26 -21.30
N PRO A 290 7.63 -1.18 -20.33
CA PRO A 290 7.65 -2.61 -20.59
C PRO A 290 6.50 -2.99 -21.51
N ALA A 291 6.75 -3.82 -22.53
CA ALA A 291 5.74 -4.25 -23.49
C ALA A 291 4.67 -5.14 -22.85
N ASP A 292 5.01 -5.81 -21.74
CA ASP A 292 4.10 -6.67 -20.99
C ASP A 292 3.17 -5.88 -20.06
N THR A 293 3.65 -4.82 -19.40
CA THR A 293 2.84 -4.02 -18.46
C THR A 293 2.21 -2.78 -19.10
N GLY A 294 2.85 -2.18 -20.11
CA GLY A 294 2.43 -0.90 -20.69
C GLY A 294 2.55 0.30 -19.74
N VAL A 295 3.10 0.11 -18.53
CA VAL A 295 3.24 1.16 -17.51
C VAL A 295 4.67 1.67 -17.50
N ALA A 296 4.85 2.97 -17.68
CA ALA A 296 6.16 3.60 -17.63
C ALA A 296 6.86 3.34 -16.28
N THR A 297 8.10 2.89 -16.35
CA THR A 297 8.93 2.54 -15.19
C THR A 297 10.40 2.76 -15.51
N GLY A 298 11.27 2.53 -14.54
CA GLY A 298 12.71 2.63 -14.70
C GLY A 298 13.37 3.32 -13.52
N TRP A 299 14.68 3.46 -13.62
CA TRP A 299 15.50 4.04 -12.57
C TRP A 299 15.11 5.49 -12.25
N ASP A 300 14.81 6.33 -13.26
CA ASP A 300 14.43 7.73 -13.03
C ASP A 300 13.08 7.84 -12.31
N TYR A 301 12.12 6.96 -12.60
CA TYR A 301 10.84 6.92 -11.91
C TYR A 301 11.02 6.60 -10.43
N ASP A 302 11.63 5.44 -10.12
CA ASP A 302 11.86 5.01 -8.73
C ASP A 302 12.74 6.02 -7.96
N ALA A 303 13.76 6.59 -8.60
CA ALA A 303 14.66 7.55 -7.95
C ALA A 303 13.95 8.88 -7.64
N MET A 304 13.12 9.37 -8.56
CA MET A 304 12.39 10.64 -8.37
C MET A 304 11.22 10.48 -7.39
N ASP A 305 10.56 9.32 -7.38
CA ASP A 305 9.55 8.98 -6.37
C ASP A 305 10.18 8.95 -4.97
N GLU A 306 11.33 8.29 -4.81
CA GLU A 306 12.07 8.25 -3.54
C GLU A 306 12.50 9.67 -3.08
N VAL A 307 13.00 10.49 -4.00
CA VAL A 307 13.35 11.88 -3.69
C VAL A 307 12.12 12.69 -3.30
N CYS A 308 10.99 12.50 -3.99
CA CYS A 308 9.77 13.21 -3.66
C CYS A 308 9.12 12.74 -2.35
N ALA A 309 9.22 11.46 -1.99
CA ALA A 309 8.82 10.96 -0.68
C ALA A 309 9.63 11.66 0.43
N ARG A 310 10.95 11.77 0.28
CA ARG A 310 11.86 12.45 1.22
C ARG A 310 11.58 13.94 1.38
N LEU A 311 11.24 14.59 0.28
CA LEU A 311 11.06 16.04 0.22
C LEU A 311 9.59 16.46 0.34
N ASN A 312 8.65 15.53 0.47
CA ASN A 312 7.22 15.79 0.43
C ASN A 312 6.81 16.58 -0.84
N CYS A 313 7.15 16.05 -2.01
CA CYS A 313 6.62 16.50 -3.30
C CYS A 313 5.82 15.41 -4.00
N VAL A 314 5.07 15.81 -5.03
CA VAL A 314 4.30 14.88 -5.88
C VAL A 314 4.91 14.90 -7.29
N PRO A 315 5.55 13.82 -7.75
CA PRO A 315 6.10 13.78 -9.10
C PRO A 315 4.98 13.68 -10.13
N SER A 316 5.09 14.43 -11.22
CA SER A 316 4.17 14.41 -12.36
C SER A 316 4.96 14.19 -13.64
N PHE A 317 5.09 12.92 -14.01
CA PHE A 317 5.82 12.50 -15.20
C PHE A 317 5.02 12.79 -16.48
N GLN A 318 5.69 13.39 -17.46
CA GLN A 318 5.12 13.73 -18.76
C GLN A 318 6.04 13.19 -19.86
N GLU A 319 5.50 12.25 -20.64
CA GLU A 319 6.21 11.71 -21.80
C GLU A 319 6.51 12.82 -22.80
N PHE A 320 7.79 12.97 -23.16
CA PHE A 320 8.25 14.01 -24.06
C PHE A 320 9.49 13.56 -24.83
N GLY A 321 9.51 13.84 -26.14
CA GLY A 321 10.59 13.39 -27.00
C GLY A 321 11.94 14.03 -26.65
N TRP A 322 12.96 13.19 -26.48
CA TRP A 322 14.34 13.56 -26.10
C TRP A 322 14.90 14.81 -26.80
N ASP A 323 14.75 14.91 -28.13
CA ASP A 323 15.33 15.98 -28.94
C ASP A 323 14.94 17.40 -28.45
N ALA A 324 13.76 17.55 -27.83
CA ALA A 324 13.25 18.83 -27.35
C ALA A 324 13.33 18.98 -25.82
N THR A 325 13.58 17.90 -25.06
CA THR A 325 13.45 17.84 -23.60
C THR A 325 14.26 18.91 -22.88
N ILE A 326 15.57 18.98 -23.13
CA ILE A 326 16.47 19.92 -22.41
C ILE A 326 16.07 21.38 -22.67
N ILE A 327 15.69 21.71 -23.90
CA ILE A 327 15.28 23.08 -24.27
C ILE A 327 13.94 23.42 -23.62
N ALA A 328 12.96 22.51 -23.68
CA ALA A 328 11.65 22.71 -23.08
C ALA A 328 11.74 22.90 -21.54
N THR A 329 12.58 22.11 -20.87
CA THR A 329 12.86 22.27 -19.43
C THR A 329 13.55 23.60 -19.13
N GLY A 330 14.55 24.00 -19.92
CA GLY A 330 15.22 25.31 -19.78
C GLY A 330 14.29 26.50 -20.00
N GLU A 331 13.27 26.35 -20.86
CA GLU A 331 12.22 27.34 -21.10
C GLU A 331 11.11 27.35 -20.03
N GLY A 332 11.17 26.42 -19.06
CA GLY A 332 10.22 26.30 -17.95
C GLY A 332 8.90 25.64 -18.31
N GLN A 333 8.86 24.81 -19.37
CA GLN A 333 7.70 23.98 -19.68
C GLN A 333 7.51 22.85 -18.65
N PHE A 334 8.61 22.38 -18.07
CA PHE A 334 8.66 21.38 -17.00
C PHE A 334 9.60 21.88 -15.90
N ASP A 335 9.32 21.55 -14.64
CA ASP A 335 10.19 21.89 -13.51
C ASP A 335 11.56 21.18 -13.62
N MET A 336 11.56 19.94 -14.13
CA MET A 336 12.76 19.14 -14.33
C MET A 336 12.64 18.11 -15.46
N ALA A 337 13.74 17.44 -15.78
CA ALA A 337 13.81 16.34 -16.74
C ALA A 337 14.77 15.22 -16.30
N GLY A 338 14.36 13.99 -16.58
CA GLY A 338 15.13 12.75 -16.42
C GLY A 338 15.56 12.15 -17.76
N GLY A 339 16.04 10.90 -17.75
CA GLY A 339 16.50 10.17 -18.94
C GLY A 339 18.02 10.12 -19.08
N GLY A 340 18.75 10.02 -17.97
CA GLY A 340 20.22 9.90 -17.99
C GLY A 340 20.96 11.09 -18.62
N ILE A 341 20.56 12.32 -18.27
CA ILE A 341 21.13 13.53 -18.88
C ILE A 341 22.57 13.77 -18.42
N THR A 342 23.51 13.81 -19.36
CA THR A 342 24.90 14.19 -19.08
C THR A 342 25.03 15.66 -18.67
N ILE A 343 25.73 15.91 -17.57
CA ILE A 343 26.08 17.24 -17.07
C ILE A 343 27.24 17.80 -17.91
N THR A 344 27.01 18.93 -18.59
CA THR A 344 28.04 19.61 -19.41
C THR A 344 28.00 21.12 -19.21
N GLU A 345 29.15 21.79 -19.39
CA GLU A 345 29.22 23.27 -19.29
C GLU A 345 28.34 23.99 -20.33
N GLU A 346 27.98 23.36 -21.45
CA GLU A 346 27.09 23.96 -22.45
C GLU A 346 25.61 23.82 -22.07
N ARG A 347 25.20 22.67 -21.52
CA ARG A 347 23.83 22.47 -21.01
C ARG A 347 23.56 23.32 -19.75
N ASP A 348 24.57 23.51 -18.91
CA ASP A 348 24.54 24.35 -17.69
C ASP A 348 24.31 25.85 -17.98
N LYS A 349 24.25 26.25 -19.27
CA LYS A 349 23.86 27.61 -19.68
C LYS A 349 22.36 27.75 -19.98
N VAL A 350 21.63 26.64 -19.99
CA VAL A 350 20.23 26.52 -20.42
C VAL A 350 19.35 25.91 -19.34
N VAL A 351 19.92 25.02 -18.52
CA VAL A 351 19.27 24.33 -17.40
C VAL A 351 20.23 24.30 -16.21
N ASP A 352 19.69 24.23 -14.99
CA ASP A 352 20.49 23.90 -13.79
C ASP A 352 20.57 22.37 -13.63
N PHE A 353 21.61 21.86 -12.96
CA PHE A 353 21.77 20.42 -12.70
C PHE A 353 21.74 20.05 -11.22
N SER A 354 21.24 18.84 -10.92
CA SER A 354 21.53 18.16 -9.66
C SER A 354 23.02 17.82 -9.54
N ILE A 355 23.45 17.43 -8.34
CA ILE A 355 24.68 16.64 -8.17
C ILE A 355 24.56 15.34 -8.95
N SER A 356 25.70 14.81 -9.39
CA SER A 356 25.71 13.56 -10.14
C SER A 356 25.33 12.37 -9.26
N PHE A 357 24.41 11.53 -9.76
CA PHE A 357 23.97 10.30 -9.10
C PHE A 357 24.69 9.04 -9.62
N ILE A 358 25.16 9.08 -10.87
CA ILE A 358 25.95 8.01 -11.51
C ILE A 358 26.82 8.60 -12.63
N SER A 359 27.82 7.85 -13.10
CA SER A 359 28.57 8.16 -14.32
C SER A 359 28.47 6.99 -15.29
N THR A 360 28.38 7.29 -16.59
CA THR A 360 28.34 6.29 -17.67
C THR A 360 29.54 6.44 -18.58
N ASP A 361 30.04 5.33 -19.12
CA ASP A 361 31.14 5.34 -20.08
C ASP A 361 30.60 5.31 -21.50
N GLN A 362 31.11 6.14 -22.41
CA GLN A 362 30.78 6.04 -23.83
C GLN A 362 31.72 5.06 -24.53
N LYS A 363 31.15 4.11 -25.26
CA LYS A 363 31.86 3.00 -25.90
C LYS A 363 31.45 2.87 -27.36
N ILE A 364 32.21 2.07 -28.09
CA ILE A 364 31.96 1.77 -29.50
C ILE A 364 31.24 0.42 -29.56
N LEU A 365 30.08 0.41 -30.20
CA LEU A 365 29.38 -0.80 -30.64
C LEU A 365 29.73 -1.08 -32.11
N VAL A 366 30.16 -2.31 -32.41
CA VAL A 366 30.52 -2.77 -33.76
C VAL A 366 29.77 -4.06 -34.10
N ALA A 367 29.77 -4.46 -35.37
CA ALA A 367 29.24 -5.77 -35.77
C ALA A 367 30.07 -6.90 -35.14
N LYS A 368 29.41 -8.00 -34.75
CA LYS A 368 30.05 -9.14 -34.08
C LYS A 368 31.13 -9.74 -34.97
N GLY A 369 32.33 -9.89 -34.41
CA GLY A 369 33.49 -10.41 -35.13
C GLY A 369 34.10 -9.45 -36.17
N ASP A 370 33.77 -8.16 -36.13
CA ASP A 370 34.52 -7.13 -36.85
C ASP A 370 36.01 -7.19 -36.46
N SER A 371 36.87 -7.20 -37.48
CA SER A 371 38.33 -7.28 -37.31
C SER A 371 39.06 -6.03 -37.81
N GLU A 372 38.31 -5.07 -38.37
CA GLU A 372 38.80 -3.79 -38.86
C GLU A 372 38.67 -2.70 -37.79
N ILE A 373 37.65 -2.72 -36.94
CA ILE A 373 37.43 -1.71 -35.87
C ILE A 373 37.53 -2.38 -34.49
N GLY A 374 38.71 -2.30 -33.87
CA GLY A 374 38.94 -2.85 -32.52
C GLY A 374 39.29 -1.80 -31.46
N SER A 375 39.39 -0.53 -31.84
CA SER A 375 39.78 0.58 -30.97
C SER A 375 39.33 1.92 -31.54
N ARG A 376 39.45 2.99 -30.74
CA ARG A 376 39.25 4.37 -31.18
C ARG A 376 40.11 4.72 -32.41
N ASP A 377 41.41 4.40 -32.35
CA ASP A 377 42.35 4.73 -33.43
C ASP A 377 41.97 4.02 -34.75
N ASP A 378 41.42 2.81 -34.65
CA ASP A 378 40.93 2.07 -35.82
C ASP A 378 39.68 2.72 -36.42
N LEU A 379 38.73 3.15 -35.59
CA LEU A 379 37.53 3.87 -36.03
C LEU A 379 37.87 5.22 -36.67
N GLU A 380 38.83 5.95 -36.11
CA GLU A 380 39.33 7.21 -36.69
C GLU A 380 39.96 6.99 -38.07
N ALA A 381 40.68 5.86 -38.25
CA ALA A 381 41.36 5.50 -39.49
C ALA A 381 40.47 4.83 -40.55
N ALA A 382 39.33 4.27 -40.15
CA ALA A 382 38.39 3.60 -41.04
C ALA A 382 37.70 4.59 -42.00
N ASP A 383 37.36 4.15 -43.21
CA ASP A 383 36.62 4.96 -44.21
C ASP A 383 35.17 4.47 -44.29
N CYS A 384 34.42 4.72 -43.22
CA CYS A 384 33.04 4.29 -43.06
C CYS A 384 32.22 5.30 -42.24
N ASN A 385 30.89 5.17 -42.34
CA ASN A 385 29.94 6.03 -41.66
C ASN A 385 29.63 5.49 -40.25
N VAL A 386 29.46 6.40 -39.29
CA VAL A 386 29.13 6.10 -37.89
C VAL A 386 27.70 6.56 -37.60
N GLY A 387 26.90 5.68 -37.01
CA GLY A 387 25.55 6.02 -36.56
C GLY A 387 25.58 6.70 -35.19
N SER A 388 24.74 7.72 -34.99
CA SER A 388 24.55 8.32 -33.67
C SER A 388 23.19 9.00 -33.55
N GLN A 389 22.61 8.99 -32.35
CA GLN A 389 21.37 9.71 -32.05
C GLN A 389 21.61 11.23 -31.96
N THR A 390 20.78 12.05 -32.60
CA THR A 390 20.85 13.53 -32.51
C THR A 390 20.68 14.06 -31.09
N GLY A 391 21.25 15.23 -30.79
CA GLY A 391 21.06 15.91 -29.50
C GLY A 391 21.79 15.29 -28.29
N THR A 392 22.56 14.21 -28.50
CA THR A 392 23.29 13.49 -27.44
C THR A 392 24.77 13.88 -27.36
N THR A 393 25.40 13.65 -26.20
CA THR A 393 26.86 13.74 -26.04
C THR A 393 27.59 12.68 -26.87
N ASN A 394 26.95 11.53 -27.12
CA ASN A 394 27.41 10.50 -28.06
C ASN A 394 27.55 11.03 -29.49
N TYR A 395 26.64 11.89 -29.95
CA TYR A 395 26.74 12.57 -31.25
C TYR A 395 27.94 13.51 -31.28
N ASP A 396 28.08 14.36 -30.26
CA ASP A 396 29.20 15.29 -30.18
C ASP A 396 30.54 14.56 -30.13
N LEU A 397 30.62 13.46 -29.36
CA LEU A 397 31.80 12.61 -29.33
C LEU A 397 32.05 11.96 -30.69
N SER A 398 31.00 11.46 -31.35
CA SER A 398 31.13 10.88 -32.70
C SER A 398 31.67 11.89 -33.70
N VAL A 399 31.15 13.13 -33.71
CA VAL A 399 31.67 14.22 -34.54
C VAL A 399 33.13 14.52 -34.21
N ASN A 400 33.51 14.51 -32.93
CA ASN A 400 34.89 14.75 -32.51
C ASN A 400 35.85 13.61 -32.91
N VAL A 401 35.39 12.36 -32.93
CA VAL A 401 36.19 11.18 -33.28
C VAL A 401 36.32 11.06 -34.81
N VAL A 402 35.20 11.04 -35.54
CA VAL A 402 35.21 10.72 -36.98
C VAL A 402 34.99 11.90 -37.91
N GLY A 403 34.50 13.04 -37.41
CA GLY A 403 34.11 14.21 -38.21
C GLY A 403 32.66 14.15 -38.68
N GLU A 404 31.98 15.30 -38.71
CA GLU A 404 30.55 15.43 -39.01
C GLU A 404 30.15 14.85 -40.39
N ASP A 405 31.03 14.95 -41.39
CA ASP A 405 30.79 14.43 -42.75
C ASP A 405 30.60 12.90 -42.80
N ARG A 406 30.95 12.17 -41.73
CA ARG A 406 30.84 10.71 -41.61
C ARG A 406 29.72 10.25 -40.67
N ILE A 407 28.94 11.17 -40.11
CA ILE A 407 27.86 10.83 -39.19
C ILE A 407 26.56 10.59 -39.95
N VAL A 408 25.93 9.46 -39.67
CA VAL A 408 24.53 9.21 -40.01
C VAL A 408 23.73 9.46 -38.74
N ALA A 409 22.99 10.55 -38.74
CA ALA A 409 22.20 10.99 -37.60
C ALA A 409 20.86 10.24 -37.57
N PHE A 410 20.51 9.70 -36.41
CA PHE A 410 19.25 9.01 -36.15
C PHE A 410 18.48 9.71 -35.04
N GLU A 411 17.17 9.51 -34.99
CA GLU A 411 16.31 10.08 -33.95
C GLU A 411 16.33 9.24 -32.66
N SER A 412 16.76 7.96 -32.73
CA SER A 412 16.93 7.07 -31.58
C SER A 412 18.14 6.12 -31.71
N PHE A 413 18.58 5.54 -30.59
CA PHE A 413 19.62 4.50 -30.60
C PHE A 413 19.19 3.23 -31.33
N ALA A 414 17.92 2.82 -31.25
CA ALA A 414 17.41 1.62 -31.91
C ALA A 414 17.64 1.66 -33.42
N PHE A 415 17.36 2.80 -34.07
CA PHE A 415 17.62 2.95 -35.50
C PHE A 415 19.11 2.95 -35.84
N ALA A 416 19.96 3.54 -34.99
CA ALA A 416 21.40 3.52 -35.18
C ALA A 416 21.97 2.10 -35.07
N VAL A 417 21.49 1.30 -34.10
CA VAL A 417 21.88 -0.10 -33.91
C VAL A 417 21.36 -0.96 -35.06
N GLN A 418 20.12 -0.78 -35.48
CA GLN A 418 19.58 -1.51 -36.62
C GLN A 418 20.38 -1.21 -37.90
N ALA A 419 20.78 0.05 -38.12
CA ALA A 419 21.65 0.44 -39.22
C ALA A 419 23.04 -0.21 -39.14
N LEU A 420 23.56 -0.44 -37.93
CA LEU A 420 24.81 -1.19 -37.72
C LEU A 420 24.62 -2.66 -38.10
N ILE A 421 23.53 -3.29 -37.66
CA ILE A 421 23.19 -4.69 -37.96
C ILE A 421 22.99 -4.91 -39.47
N THR A 422 22.33 -3.98 -40.16
CA THR A 422 22.13 -4.04 -41.62
C THR A 422 23.39 -3.67 -42.41
N GLY A 423 24.41 -3.13 -41.75
CA GLY A 423 25.67 -2.69 -42.35
C GLY A 423 25.60 -1.35 -43.08
N ASP A 424 24.58 -0.53 -42.79
CA ASP A 424 24.44 0.83 -43.30
C ASP A 424 25.41 1.81 -42.58
N VAL A 425 25.81 1.49 -41.35
CA VAL A 425 26.91 2.11 -40.60
C VAL A 425 27.89 1.05 -40.09
N CYS A 426 29.14 1.42 -39.84
CA CYS A 426 30.18 0.48 -39.39
C CYS A 426 30.37 0.44 -37.87
N ALA A 427 29.91 1.48 -37.17
CA ALA A 427 29.95 1.57 -35.72
C ALA A 427 28.87 2.52 -35.23
N VAL A 428 28.51 2.38 -33.95
CA VAL A 428 27.70 3.34 -33.19
C VAL A 428 28.46 3.67 -31.90
N ILE A 429 28.60 4.95 -31.58
CA ILE A 429 29.11 5.37 -30.26
C ILE A 429 27.90 5.59 -29.37
N MET A 430 27.89 4.97 -28.21
CA MET A 430 26.78 5.00 -27.27
C MET A 430 27.25 4.80 -25.83
N ASP A 431 26.37 5.11 -24.88
CA ASP A 431 26.59 4.86 -23.46
C ASP A 431 26.67 3.35 -23.18
N ASP A 432 27.54 2.96 -22.26
CA ASP A 432 27.86 1.56 -21.98
C ASP A 432 26.67 0.79 -21.43
N VAL A 433 25.83 1.45 -20.65
CA VAL A 433 24.58 0.89 -20.13
C VAL A 433 23.61 0.60 -21.28
N ALA A 434 23.36 1.58 -22.14
CA ALA A 434 22.46 1.43 -23.28
C ALA A 434 22.94 0.34 -24.25
N GLY A 435 24.23 0.35 -24.55
CA GLY A 435 24.80 -0.62 -25.48
C GLY A 435 24.98 -2.02 -24.91
N GLN A 436 25.07 -2.20 -23.59
CA GLN A 436 24.93 -3.53 -22.98
C GLN A 436 23.53 -4.09 -23.20
N GLY A 437 22.49 -3.27 -23.13
CA GLY A 437 21.13 -3.66 -23.49
C GLY A 437 21.04 -4.15 -24.94
N TYR A 438 21.47 -3.32 -25.89
CA TYR A 438 21.47 -3.68 -27.31
C TYR A 438 22.39 -4.88 -27.63
N GLN A 439 23.53 -5.00 -26.98
CA GLN A 439 24.40 -6.17 -27.14
C GLN A 439 23.79 -7.44 -26.53
N GLY A 440 23.05 -7.34 -25.42
CA GLY A 440 22.35 -8.48 -24.83
C GLY A 440 21.30 -9.06 -25.77
N GLU A 441 20.50 -8.19 -26.38
CA GLU A 441 19.48 -8.54 -27.38
C GLU A 441 20.09 -9.05 -28.69
N ASN A 442 21.08 -8.31 -29.22
CA ASN A 442 21.72 -8.59 -30.50
C ASN A 442 23.04 -9.32 -30.30
N ALA A 443 23.10 -10.23 -29.32
CA ALA A 443 24.33 -10.88 -28.88
C ALA A 443 25.02 -11.67 -29.99
N ASP A 444 24.29 -12.06 -31.03
CA ASP A 444 24.81 -12.75 -32.22
C ASP A 444 25.23 -11.82 -33.36
N ASP A 445 24.90 -10.53 -33.29
CA ASP A 445 25.05 -9.58 -34.39
C ASP A 445 25.97 -8.39 -34.06
N VAL A 446 26.12 -8.00 -32.79
CA VAL A 446 26.99 -6.88 -32.36
C VAL A 446 27.91 -7.24 -31.19
N ASP A 447 29.02 -6.51 -31.06
CA ASP A 447 29.95 -6.55 -29.93
C ASP A 447 30.27 -5.13 -29.45
N MET A 448 30.23 -4.89 -28.14
CA MET A 448 30.73 -3.66 -27.55
C MET A 448 32.23 -3.77 -27.26
N LEU A 449 33.00 -2.77 -27.68
CA LEU A 449 34.42 -2.70 -27.40
C LEU A 449 34.66 -2.36 -25.91
N PRO A 450 35.68 -2.96 -25.28
CA PRO A 450 35.89 -2.83 -23.83
C PRO A 450 36.43 -1.46 -23.40
N ASP A 451 37.05 -0.71 -24.30
CA ASP A 451 37.69 0.56 -24.00
C ASP A 451 36.66 1.69 -23.91
N SER A 452 36.65 2.40 -22.78
CA SER A 452 35.89 3.64 -22.60
C SER A 452 36.55 4.77 -23.40
N LEU A 453 35.75 5.49 -24.17
CA LEU A 453 36.18 6.68 -24.91
C LEU A 453 36.17 7.94 -24.04
N GLN A 454 35.15 8.04 -23.18
CA GLN A 454 34.88 9.15 -22.28
C GLN A 454 33.96 8.65 -21.15
N SER A 455 34.09 9.25 -19.97
CA SER A 455 33.22 8.96 -18.82
C SER A 455 32.47 10.23 -18.43
N ASP A 456 31.15 10.14 -18.40
CA ASP A 456 30.24 11.27 -18.36
C ASP A 456 29.37 11.24 -17.09
N PRO A 457 29.39 12.29 -16.25
CA PRO A 457 28.55 12.36 -15.08
C PRO A 457 27.09 12.65 -15.49
N LEU A 458 26.15 11.88 -14.93
CA LEU A 458 24.72 12.06 -15.16
C LEU A 458 24.07 12.78 -13.99
N GLY A 459 23.11 13.65 -14.29
CA GLY A 459 22.32 14.44 -13.33
C GLY A 459 20.94 14.77 -13.90
N TRP A 460 20.02 15.19 -13.04
CA TRP A 460 18.72 15.70 -13.49
C TRP A 460 18.84 17.16 -13.88
N ALA A 461 18.17 17.53 -14.96
CA ALA A 461 18.11 18.91 -15.43
C ALA A 461 16.89 19.60 -14.81
N PHE A 462 17.05 20.83 -14.33
CA PHE A 462 15.98 21.67 -13.80
C PHE A 462 15.84 22.92 -14.66
N THR A 463 14.68 23.56 -14.60
CA THR A 463 14.52 24.92 -15.15
C THR A 463 15.64 25.83 -14.63
N GLU A 464 16.22 26.65 -15.49
CA GLU A 464 17.27 27.61 -15.12
C GLU A 464 16.81 28.51 -13.95
N GLY A 465 17.61 28.56 -12.88
CA GLY A 465 17.33 29.30 -11.66
C GLY A 465 16.34 28.61 -10.70
N SER A 466 16.15 27.29 -10.83
CA SER A 466 15.19 26.53 -10.03
C SER A 466 15.55 26.51 -8.54
N ASP A 467 14.52 26.63 -7.71
CA ASP A 467 14.63 26.50 -6.25
C ASP A 467 14.69 25.03 -5.77
N LEU A 468 14.39 24.07 -6.66
CA LEU A 468 14.38 22.65 -6.36
C LEU A 468 15.79 22.05 -6.24
N VAL A 469 16.78 22.61 -6.93
CA VAL A 469 18.14 22.06 -7.03
C VAL A 469 18.76 21.81 -5.65
N GLY A 470 18.60 22.74 -4.71
CA GLY A 470 19.14 22.61 -3.35
C GLY A 470 18.52 21.44 -2.59
N ALA A 471 17.19 21.35 -2.60
CA ALA A 471 16.46 20.30 -1.90
C ALA A 471 16.73 18.91 -2.51
N PHE A 472 16.69 18.80 -3.84
CA PHE A 472 17.00 17.56 -4.55
C PHE A 472 18.44 17.10 -4.31
N ASN A 473 19.41 18.03 -4.22
CA ASN A 473 20.79 17.67 -3.89
C ASN A 473 20.93 17.11 -2.46
N GLU A 474 20.20 17.66 -1.49
CA GLU A 474 20.18 17.12 -0.12
C GLU A 474 19.53 15.74 -0.06
N ALA A 475 18.44 15.51 -0.80
CA ALA A 475 17.80 14.20 -0.91
C ALA A 475 18.73 13.17 -1.57
N ILE A 476 19.35 13.50 -2.71
CA ILE A 476 20.32 12.61 -3.39
C ILE A 476 21.50 12.30 -2.48
N GLN A 477 21.99 13.28 -1.69
CA GLN A 477 23.06 13.04 -0.74
C GLN A 477 22.60 12.12 0.40
N SER A 478 21.38 12.30 0.91
CA SER A 478 20.80 11.41 1.92
C SER A 478 20.70 9.97 1.42
N MET A 479 20.25 9.76 0.19
CA MET A 479 20.19 8.43 -0.44
C MET A 479 21.59 7.80 -0.64
N LYS A 480 22.63 8.62 -0.81
CA LYS A 480 24.03 8.14 -0.84
C LYS A 480 24.50 7.70 0.53
N ASP A 481 24.13 8.45 1.57
CA ASP A 481 24.59 8.25 2.93
C ASP A 481 23.94 7.02 3.59
N ASP A 482 22.66 6.77 3.32
CA ASP A 482 21.92 5.59 3.84
C ASP A 482 22.01 4.35 2.94
N GLY A 483 22.56 4.48 1.73
CA GLY A 483 22.76 3.38 0.78
C GLY A 483 21.56 3.10 -0.14
N THR A 484 20.46 3.85 -0.02
CA THR A 484 19.28 3.74 -0.90
C THR A 484 19.66 3.90 -2.36
N LEU A 485 20.51 4.89 -2.69
CA LEU A 485 20.98 5.10 -4.06
C LEU A 485 21.80 3.91 -4.55
N ALA A 486 22.60 3.28 -3.68
CA ALA A 486 23.38 2.10 -4.05
C ALA A 486 22.51 0.86 -4.29
N ALA A 487 21.45 0.67 -3.48
CA ALA A 487 20.47 -0.39 -3.66
C ALA A 487 19.70 -0.20 -4.99
N LEU A 488 19.24 1.02 -5.25
CA LEU A 488 18.55 1.37 -6.49
C LEU A 488 19.45 1.18 -7.72
N ASN A 489 20.70 1.62 -7.63
CA ASN A 489 21.67 1.39 -8.70
C ASN A 489 21.97 -0.09 -8.90
N GLY A 490 22.02 -0.88 -7.82
CA GLY A 490 22.18 -2.33 -7.88
C GLY A 490 21.02 -3.04 -8.58
N LYS A 491 19.78 -2.56 -8.40
CA LYS A 491 18.58 -3.07 -9.07
C LYS A 491 18.64 -2.87 -10.59
N TYR A 492 19.01 -1.67 -11.04
CA TYR A 492 18.89 -1.27 -12.46
C TYR A 492 20.17 -1.39 -13.28
N PHE A 493 21.35 -1.21 -12.67
CA PHE A 493 22.65 -1.29 -13.35
C PHE A 493 23.45 -2.54 -12.96
N GLY A 494 22.86 -3.42 -12.13
CA GLY A 494 23.45 -4.69 -11.74
C GLY A 494 23.05 -5.84 -12.66
N THR A 495 23.59 -7.03 -12.38
CA THR A 495 23.28 -8.26 -13.13
C THR A 495 21.85 -8.78 -12.94
N ALA A 496 21.08 -8.17 -12.03
CA ALA A 496 19.67 -8.47 -11.81
C ALA A 496 18.76 -7.85 -12.87
N PHE A 497 19.21 -6.79 -13.55
CA PHE A 497 18.46 -6.16 -14.63
C PHE A 497 18.55 -7.03 -15.89
N THR A 498 17.40 -7.49 -16.39
CA THR A 498 17.32 -8.45 -17.51
C THR A 498 16.44 -7.98 -18.66
N VAL A 499 15.81 -6.80 -18.54
CA VAL A 499 14.95 -6.20 -19.56
C VAL A 499 15.81 -5.75 -20.75
N SER A 500 15.41 -6.16 -21.95
CA SER A 500 16.03 -5.79 -23.22
C SER A 500 15.12 -4.85 -24.03
N TYR A 501 15.59 -4.29 -25.15
CA TYR A 501 14.75 -3.40 -25.96
C TYR A 501 13.62 -4.16 -26.69
N ASP A 502 13.70 -5.48 -26.83
CA ASP A 502 12.57 -6.33 -27.29
C ASP A 502 11.43 -6.44 -26.25
N ASP A 503 11.74 -6.17 -24.97
CA ASP A 503 10.81 -6.29 -23.86
C ASP A 503 10.10 -4.96 -23.54
N ILE A 504 10.39 -3.89 -24.28
CA ILE A 504 9.79 -2.57 -24.08
C ILE A 504 9.00 -2.13 -25.31
N GLY A 505 7.91 -1.39 -25.10
CA GLY A 505 7.17 -0.73 -26.17
C GLY A 505 7.93 0.45 -26.75
N ASP A 506 7.49 0.94 -27.91
CA ASP A 506 8.20 1.93 -28.75
C ASP A 506 8.33 3.36 -28.14
N GLY A 507 8.01 3.56 -26.86
CA GLY A 507 8.12 4.84 -26.14
C GLY A 507 7.37 5.99 -26.82
N ALA A 508 7.83 7.24 -26.64
CA ALA A 508 7.32 8.45 -27.32
C ALA A 508 7.27 8.37 -28.87
N TYR A 509 7.79 7.32 -29.51
CA TYR A 509 7.99 7.23 -30.96
C TYR A 509 7.22 6.10 -31.65
N ALA A 510 6.19 5.53 -31.00
CA ALA A 510 5.24 4.65 -31.68
C ALA A 510 4.43 5.43 -32.75
N GLU A 511 4.70 5.24 -34.04
CA GLU A 511 3.71 5.55 -35.08
C GLU A 511 2.57 4.52 -34.98
N ASP A 512 1.51 4.90 -34.26
CA ASP A 512 0.11 4.46 -34.34
C ASP A 512 -0.17 3.20 -35.21
N GLU A 513 0.09 2.01 -34.66
CA GLU A 513 -0.44 0.74 -35.19
C GLU A 513 -0.98 -0.21 -34.09
N SER A 514 -1.60 0.31 -33.02
CA SER A 514 -2.83 -0.31 -32.48
C SER A 514 -3.56 0.65 -31.55
N ALA A 515 -4.64 1.26 -32.05
CA ALA A 515 -5.61 1.88 -31.16
C ALA A 515 -6.05 0.84 -30.11
N LEU A 516 -5.90 1.15 -28.82
CA LEU A 516 -6.50 0.33 -27.76
C LEU A 516 -8.01 0.26 -28.02
N PRO A 517 -8.70 -0.82 -27.61
CA PRO A 517 -10.12 -1.01 -27.91
C PRO A 517 -11.04 0.16 -27.46
N GLY A 518 -10.61 0.92 -26.45
CA GLY A 518 -11.29 2.09 -25.92
C GLY A 518 -10.84 3.44 -26.48
N ASP A 519 -9.80 3.51 -27.31
CA ASP A 519 -9.21 4.79 -27.73
C ASP A 519 -10.24 5.72 -28.40
N GLY A 520 -10.34 6.94 -27.86
CA GLY A 520 -11.29 7.96 -28.32
C GLY A 520 -12.75 7.71 -27.93
N VAL A 521 -13.02 6.74 -27.04
CA VAL A 521 -14.35 6.46 -26.50
C VAL A 521 -14.41 6.90 -25.02
N SER A 522 -15.25 7.90 -24.75
CA SER A 522 -15.55 8.30 -23.37
C SER A 522 -16.79 7.57 -22.85
N LEU A 523 -16.74 7.10 -21.61
CA LEU A 523 -17.85 6.46 -20.90
C LEU A 523 -18.20 7.22 -19.62
N THR A 524 -19.49 7.44 -19.39
CA THR A 524 -20.00 8.03 -18.16
C THR A 524 -20.35 6.91 -17.19
N MET A 525 -19.59 6.77 -16.11
CA MET A 525 -19.84 5.81 -15.06
C MET A 525 -20.67 6.42 -13.93
N CYS A 526 -21.62 5.66 -13.41
CA CYS A 526 -22.26 5.93 -12.13
C CYS A 526 -21.83 4.90 -11.09
N ARG A 527 -21.98 5.24 -9.80
CA ARG A 527 -21.73 4.32 -8.68
C ARG A 527 -22.92 4.24 -7.75
N ALA A 528 -22.92 3.19 -6.94
CA ALA A 528 -23.90 2.98 -5.88
C ALA A 528 -23.86 4.10 -4.84
N ASN A 529 -25.00 4.41 -4.21
CA ASN A 529 -25.06 5.34 -3.08
C ASN A 529 -24.83 4.67 -1.71
N TRP A 530 -24.09 3.56 -1.71
CA TRP A 530 -23.65 2.87 -0.49
C TRP A 530 -22.16 2.57 -0.58
N ALA A 531 -21.46 2.79 0.53
CA ALA A 531 -20.01 2.81 0.58
C ALA A 531 -19.35 1.49 0.12
N SER A 532 -19.94 0.32 0.45
CA SER A 532 -19.40 -0.98 0.04
C SER A 532 -19.42 -1.19 -1.48
N GLY A 533 -20.11 -0.35 -2.25
CA GLY A 533 -20.08 -0.39 -3.71
C GLY A 533 -18.92 0.36 -4.37
N TYR A 534 -18.09 1.09 -3.63
CA TYR A 534 -17.14 2.05 -4.23
C TYR A 534 -15.89 1.38 -4.80
N ILE A 535 -15.27 0.45 -4.07
CA ILE A 535 -14.03 -0.23 -4.51
C ILE A 535 -14.23 -0.95 -5.85
N GLN A 536 -15.26 -1.80 -5.96
CA GLN A 536 -15.52 -2.54 -7.20
C GLN A 536 -15.85 -1.62 -8.38
N ALA A 537 -16.50 -0.47 -8.12
CA ALA A 537 -16.80 0.54 -9.12
C ALA A 537 -15.50 1.17 -9.65
N GLU A 538 -14.59 1.53 -8.76
CA GLU A 538 -13.30 2.10 -9.12
C GLU A 538 -12.36 1.08 -9.80
N ILE A 539 -12.36 -0.19 -9.38
CA ILE A 539 -11.63 -1.26 -10.08
C ILE A 539 -12.11 -1.38 -11.53
N VAL A 540 -13.42 -1.45 -11.77
CA VAL A 540 -13.97 -1.53 -13.14
C VAL A 540 -13.57 -0.29 -13.95
N ARG A 541 -13.59 0.91 -13.34
CA ARG A 541 -13.14 2.15 -13.98
C ARG A 541 -11.68 2.06 -14.43
N GLN A 542 -10.78 1.61 -13.55
CA GLN A 542 -9.35 1.53 -13.85
C GLN A 542 -9.03 0.48 -14.91
N ILE A 543 -9.70 -0.69 -14.89
CA ILE A 543 -9.59 -1.71 -15.94
C ILE A 543 -10.00 -1.15 -17.31
N LEU A 544 -11.10 -0.38 -17.37
CA LEU A 544 -11.53 0.26 -18.61
C LEU A 544 -10.55 1.36 -19.07
N GLY A 545 -9.98 2.12 -18.14
CA GLY A 545 -8.90 3.08 -18.41
C GLY A 545 -7.68 2.42 -19.03
N GLN A 546 -7.27 1.27 -18.49
CA GLN A 546 -6.17 0.47 -19.04
C GLN A 546 -6.49 -0.09 -20.43
N ALA A 547 -7.76 -0.34 -20.74
CA ALA A 547 -8.23 -0.71 -22.08
C ALA A 547 -8.38 0.49 -23.05
N GLY A 548 -7.98 1.70 -22.65
CA GLY A 548 -7.98 2.93 -23.47
C GLY A 548 -9.24 3.79 -23.38
N TYR A 549 -10.22 3.43 -22.55
CA TYR A 549 -11.45 4.23 -22.41
C TYR A 549 -11.22 5.45 -21.49
N ASP A 550 -11.81 6.58 -21.86
CA ASP A 550 -11.91 7.75 -20.98
C ASP A 550 -13.15 7.62 -20.09
N VAL A 551 -12.98 7.10 -18.87
CA VAL A 551 -14.10 6.83 -17.95
C VAL A 551 -14.23 7.91 -16.88
N SER A 552 -15.43 8.50 -16.78
CA SER A 552 -15.72 9.54 -15.79
C SER A 552 -15.51 9.04 -14.36
N ASP A 553 -15.17 9.97 -13.46
CA ASP A 553 -15.04 9.65 -12.05
C ASP A 553 -16.36 9.15 -11.43
N PRO A 554 -16.37 7.96 -10.80
CA PRO A 554 -17.60 7.35 -10.31
C PRO A 554 -18.25 8.17 -9.20
N SER A 555 -17.50 9.00 -8.47
CA SER A 555 -18.06 9.88 -7.43
C SER A 555 -18.90 11.04 -7.97
N VAL A 556 -18.84 11.33 -9.27
CA VAL A 556 -19.61 12.42 -9.90
C VAL A 556 -21.10 12.09 -9.97
N ILE A 557 -21.45 10.81 -10.18
CA ILE A 557 -22.84 10.36 -10.30
C ILE A 557 -23.07 9.17 -9.35
N GLU A 558 -23.65 9.48 -8.19
CA GLU A 558 -23.95 8.50 -7.15
C GLU A 558 -25.47 8.29 -7.04
N LEU A 559 -25.93 7.05 -7.25
CA LEU A 559 -27.35 6.73 -7.40
C LEU A 559 -27.71 5.41 -6.68
N GLY A 560 -28.92 5.38 -6.11
CA GLY A 560 -29.59 4.12 -5.75
C GLY A 560 -30.11 3.38 -6.98
N PRO A 561 -30.47 2.09 -6.87
CA PRO A 561 -30.73 1.23 -8.02
C PRO A 561 -31.86 1.73 -8.92
N SER A 562 -33.00 2.12 -8.37
CA SER A 562 -34.13 2.64 -9.16
C SER A 562 -33.72 3.80 -10.09
N ASN A 563 -32.92 4.72 -9.56
CA ASN A 563 -32.43 5.88 -10.30
C ASN A 563 -31.30 5.51 -11.27
N ALA A 564 -30.41 4.58 -10.90
CA ALA A 564 -29.29 4.15 -11.75
C ALA A 564 -29.78 3.49 -13.04
N TYR A 565 -30.76 2.57 -12.95
CA TYR A 565 -31.35 1.91 -14.11
C TYR A 565 -32.06 2.89 -15.05
N THR A 566 -32.83 3.83 -14.49
CA THR A 566 -33.47 4.88 -15.27
C THR A 566 -32.45 5.81 -15.93
N ALA A 567 -31.41 6.21 -15.19
CA ALA A 567 -30.33 7.06 -15.71
C ALA A 567 -29.54 6.38 -16.83
N MET A 568 -29.32 5.06 -16.74
CA MET A 568 -28.73 4.28 -17.82
C MET A 568 -29.63 4.25 -19.05
N ALA A 569 -30.91 3.93 -18.89
CA ALA A 569 -31.85 3.88 -20.00
C ALA A 569 -32.04 5.25 -20.69
N GLU A 570 -31.98 6.34 -19.94
CA GLU A 570 -32.06 7.71 -20.47
C GLU A 570 -30.72 8.25 -21.02
N GLY A 571 -29.61 7.50 -20.84
CA GLY A 571 -28.28 7.84 -21.35
C GLY A 571 -27.52 8.89 -20.53
N SER A 572 -27.89 9.10 -19.27
CA SER A 572 -27.15 9.96 -18.32
C SER A 572 -25.99 9.21 -17.62
N CYS A 573 -26.01 7.89 -17.67
CA CYS A 573 -24.95 6.98 -17.25
C CYS A 573 -24.85 5.86 -18.30
N ASP A 574 -23.66 5.33 -18.55
CA ASP A 574 -23.42 4.29 -19.56
C ASP A 574 -23.37 2.89 -18.94
N PHE A 575 -22.85 2.76 -17.72
CA PHE A 575 -22.80 1.48 -17.00
C PHE A 575 -22.69 1.66 -15.47
N TRP A 576 -23.04 0.60 -14.75
CA TRP A 576 -23.07 0.54 -13.29
C TRP A 576 -22.61 -0.82 -12.74
N ALA A 577 -21.60 -0.81 -11.87
CA ALA A 577 -20.90 -2.02 -11.38
C ALA A 577 -21.47 -2.64 -10.09
N ASN A 578 -22.67 -2.24 -9.68
CA ASN A 578 -23.27 -2.62 -8.39
C ASN A 578 -24.66 -3.24 -8.54
N SER A 579 -24.92 -3.96 -9.64
CA SER A 579 -26.24 -4.56 -9.89
C SER A 579 -26.38 -5.90 -9.17
N TRP A 580 -27.38 -6.05 -8.30
CA TRP A 580 -27.65 -7.26 -7.53
C TRP A 580 -28.77 -8.09 -8.18
N TYR A 581 -28.50 -9.32 -8.59
CA TYR A 581 -29.50 -10.24 -9.16
C TYR A 581 -29.78 -11.42 -8.24
N PRO A 582 -31.03 -11.90 -8.14
CA PRO A 582 -32.19 -11.48 -8.94
C PRO A 582 -32.85 -10.16 -8.51
N GLY A 583 -32.49 -9.58 -7.36
CA GLY A 583 -33.20 -8.45 -6.76
C GLY A 583 -33.48 -7.27 -7.71
N HIS A 584 -32.51 -6.88 -8.53
CA HIS A 584 -32.62 -5.70 -9.39
C HIS A 584 -33.36 -5.96 -10.72
N PHE A 585 -33.84 -7.19 -10.99
CA PHE A 585 -34.58 -7.48 -12.23
C PHE A 585 -35.85 -6.65 -12.37
N SER A 586 -36.52 -6.32 -11.26
CA SER A 586 -37.76 -5.52 -11.28
C SER A 586 -37.55 -4.15 -11.94
N TRP A 587 -36.36 -3.55 -11.82
CA TRP A 587 -36.09 -2.23 -12.38
C TRP A 587 -36.07 -2.21 -13.90
N PHE A 588 -35.90 -3.35 -14.57
CA PHE A 588 -36.02 -3.43 -16.03
C PHE A 588 -37.45 -3.20 -16.54
N GLU A 589 -38.46 -3.40 -15.68
CA GLU A 589 -39.87 -3.25 -16.03
C GLU A 589 -40.37 -1.81 -15.88
N ASN A 590 -39.55 -0.89 -15.36
CA ASN A 590 -39.92 0.52 -15.25
C ASN A 590 -40.19 1.12 -16.64
N GLU A 591 -41.38 1.72 -16.81
CA GLU A 591 -41.77 2.44 -18.02
C GLU A 591 -41.15 3.85 -18.03
N LEU A 592 -40.43 4.18 -19.10
CA LEU A 592 -39.85 5.49 -19.35
C LEU A 592 -40.91 6.47 -19.87
N SER A 593 -40.56 7.77 -19.89
CA SER A 593 -41.48 8.82 -20.34
C SER A 593 -41.96 8.70 -21.79
N ASP A 594 -41.27 7.91 -22.62
CA ASP A 594 -41.61 7.62 -24.02
C ASP A 594 -42.41 6.32 -24.22
N GLY A 595 -42.68 5.58 -23.14
CA GLY A 595 -43.42 4.32 -23.14
C GLY A 595 -42.60 3.07 -23.45
N SER A 596 -41.28 3.18 -23.56
CA SER A 596 -40.36 2.03 -23.56
C SER A 596 -40.03 1.57 -22.14
N LEU A 597 -39.54 0.34 -21.98
CA LEU A 597 -39.08 -0.17 -20.70
C LEU A 597 -37.59 0.07 -20.53
N VAL A 598 -37.09 0.18 -19.30
CA VAL A 598 -35.64 0.23 -19.01
C VAL A 598 -34.91 -0.96 -19.65
N GLY A 599 -35.48 -2.17 -19.57
CA GLY A 599 -34.92 -3.38 -20.16
C GLY A 599 -34.84 -3.39 -21.69
N ASP A 600 -35.47 -2.43 -22.38
CA ASP A 600 -35.30 -2.25 -23.82
C ASP A 600 -33.95 -1.58 -24.18
N HIS A 601 -33.27 -0.95 -23.20
CA HIS A 601 -32.05 -0.15 -23.40
C HIS A 601 -30.86 -0.59 -22.56
N VAL A 602 -31.10 -1.31 -21.46
CA VAL A 602 -30.08 -1.72 -20.48
C VAL A 602 -30.02 -3.24 -20.39
N GLU A 603 -28.81 -3.78 -20.38
CA GLU A 603 -28.54 -5.21 -20.22
C GLU A 603 -27.67 -5.48 -19.00
N ALA A 604 -27.98 -6.58 -18.31
CA ALA A 604 -27.10 -7.17 -17.31
C ALA A 604 -26.00 -7.98 -18.00
N VAL A 605 -24.75 -7.81 -17.57
CA VAL A 605 -23.60 -8.55 -18.10
C VAL A 605 -23.00 -9.41 -16.98
N PRO A 606 -23.14 -10.75 -17.05
CA PRO A 606 -22.69 -11.65 -15.99
C PRO A 606 -21.19 -11.55 -15.73
N GLY A 607 -20.78 -11.19 -14.51
CA GLY A 607 -19.40 -10.94 -14.11
C GLY A 607 -19.29 -10.57 -12.61
N LEU A 608 -18.16 -10.00 -12.18
CA LEU A 608 -17.84 -9.57 -10.81
C LEU A 608 -17.96 -10.67 -9.74
N PHE A 609 -19.13 -10.93 -9.17
CA PHE A 609 -19.34 -11.95 -8.12
C PHE A 609 -20.56 -12.81 -8.43
N GLN A 610 -20.38 -14.13 -8.52
CA GLN A 610 -21.45 -15.09 -8.81
C GLN A 610 -21.80 -15.96 -7.59
N ASP A 611 -23.09 -16.14 -7.29
CA ASP A 611 -23.63 -16.95 -6.18
C ASP A 611 -23.02 -16.62 -4.81
N SER A 612 -22.54 -15.38 -4.62
CA SER A 612 -21.65 -15.02 -3.50
C SER A 612 -22.21 -13.93 -2.59
N GLY A 613 -23.22 -13.19 -3.03
CA GLY A 613 -23.87 -12.17 -2.21
C GLY A 613 -24.81 -12.79 -1.19
N VAL A 614 -24.58 -12.54 0.11
CA VAL A 614 -25.48 -12.99 1.19
C VAL A 614 -26.28 -11.79 1.68
N GLN A 615 -27.58 -11.97 1.90
CA GLN A 615 -28.49 -10.94 2.42
C GLN A 615 -29.35 -11.54 3.53
N GLY A 616 -29.79 -10.70 4.46
CA GLY A 616 -30.70 -11.13 5.52
C GLY A 616 -30.80 -10.16 6.67
N PHE A 617 -31.51 -10.61 7.71
CA PHE A 617 -31.63 -9.86 8.96
C PHE A 617 -30.57 -10.30 9.97
N LEU A 618 -29.98 -9.34 10.68
CA LEU A 618 -29.20 -9.54 11.90
C LEU A 618 -30.08 -9.24 13.12
N VAL A 619 -29.88 -9.98 14.20
CA VAL A 619 -30.50 -9.75 15.50
C VAL A 619 -29.42 -9.65 16.59
N THR A 620 -29.63 -8.80 17.61
CA THR A 620 -28.75 -8.73 18.78
C THR A 620 -28.60 -10.11 19.42
N LYS A 621 -27.37 -10.65 19.49
CA LYS A 621 -27.12 -12.04 19.89
C LYS A 621 -27.53 -12.32 21.32
N THR A 622 -27.08 -11.48 22.26
CA THR A 622 -27.36 -11.64 23.69
C THR A 622 -28.86 -11.71 23.98
N TRP A 623 -29.62 -10.79 23.37
CA TRP A 623 -31.07 -10.78 23.49
C TRP A 623 -31.73 -12.01 22.84
N ALA A 624 -31.27 -12.41 21.65
CA ALA A 624 -31.80 -13.57 20.94
C ALA A 624 -31.60 -14.88 21.72
N GLU A 625 -30.42 -15.05 22.32
CA GLU A 625 -30.09 -16.20 23.17
C GLU A 625 -30.93 -16.23 24.45
N ASP A 626 -31.06 -15.09 25.14
CA ASP A 626 -31.86 -14.97 26.37
C ASP A 626 -33.35 -15.29 26.15
N ASN A 627 -33.87 -14.97 24.97
CA ASN A 627 -35.27 -15.20 24.59
C ASN A 627 -35.50 -16.48 23.77
N ASN A 628 -34.45 -17.28 23.51
CA ASN A 628 -34.50 -18.50 22.69
C ASN A 628 -35.15 -18.26 21.31
N ILE A 629 -34.68 -17.23 20.62
CA ILE A 629 -35.20 -16.83 19.32
C ILE A 629 -34.71 -17.78 18.23
N SER A 630 -35.65 -18.29 17.44
CA SER A 630 -35.38 -19.13 16.28
C SER A 630 -35.67 -18.40 14.97
N THR A 631 -36.79 -17.66 14.89
CA THR A 631 -37.20 -16.96 13.67
C THR A 631 -37.82 -15.60 13.94
N ILE A 632 -37.86 -14.73 12.94
CA ILE A 632 -38.62 -13.46 13.02
C ILE A 632 -40.14 -13.72 13.18
N ASP A 633 -40.67 -14.82 12.62
CA ASP A 633 -42.07 -15.22 12.78
C ASP A 633 -42.43 -15.54 14.24
N GLN A 634 -41.46 -16.05 15.02
CA GLN A 634 -41.62 -16.20 16.47
C GLN A 634 -41.76 -14.85 17.16
N ILE A 635 -40.93 -13.87 16.78
CA ILE A 635 -40.97 -12.51 17.33
C ILE A 635 -42.33 -11.87 17.03
N ASN A 636 -42.77 -11.91 15.77
CA ASN A 636 -44.04 -11.33 15.33
C ASN A 636 -45.27 -11.89 16.08
N ARG A 637 -45.30 -13.20 16.39
CA ARG A 637 -46.47 -13.83 17.03
C ARG A 637 -46.57 -13.58 18.54
N ASP A 638 -45.49 -13.18 19.20
CA ASP A 638 -45.44 -13.00 20.65
C ASP A 638 -45.31 -11.53 21.04
N GLU A 639 -46.37 -10.97 21.61
CA GLU A 639 -46.40 -9.58 22.11
C GLU A 639 -45.28 -9.29 23.09
N SER A 640 -44.85 -10.27 23.90
CA SER A 640 -43.74 -10.07 24.83
C SER A 640 -42.38 -9.93 24.12
N LEU A 641 -42.28 -10.31 22.84
CA LEU A 641 -41.07 -10.19 22.03
C LEU A 641 -41.13 -8.95 21.13
N TRP A 642 -42.11 -8.85 20.22
CA TRP A 642 -42.14 -7.75 19.24
C TRP A 642 -42.28 -6.38 19.90
N SER A 643 -42.97 -6.26 21.03
CA SER A 643 -43.14 -4.97 21.73
C SER A 643 -41.84 -4.41 22.31
N GLN A 644 -40.78 -5.23 22.40
CA GLN A 644 -39.46 -4.75 22.82
C GLN A 644 -38.73 -4.00 21.68
N PHE A 645 -39.18 -4.17 20.43
CA PHE A 645 -38.66 -3.47 19.25
C PHE A 645 -39.47 -2.21 18.90
N ASP A 646 -40.55 -1.91 19.64
CA ASP A 646 -41.42 -0.74 19.45
C ASP A 646 -40.81 0.49 20.14
N SER A 647 -39.80 1.10 19.50
CA SER A 647 -39.08 2.23 20.11
C SER A 647 -39.86 3.55 20.03
N ASP A 648 -40.75 3.70 19.05
CA ASP A 648 -41.53 4.92 18.83
C ASP A 648 -42.93 4.89 19.53
N GLY A 649 -43.32 3.73 20.05
CA GLY A 649 -44.56 3.52 20.80
C GLY A 649 -45.80 3.45 19.90
N ASN A 650 -45.65 3.14 18.62
CA ASN A 650 -46.75 3.06 17.67
C ASN A 650 -47.50 1.71 17.70
N GLY A 651 -47.00 0.74 18.48
CA GLY A 651 -47.60 -0.57 18.64
C GLY A 651 -47.11 -1.61 17.63
N LYS A 652 -45.96 -1.41 17.00
CA LYS A 652 -45.28 -2.36 16.12
C LYS A 652 -43.79 -2.44 16.42
N GLY A 653 -43.20 -3.61 16.24
CA GLY A 653 -41.77 -3.82 16.35
C GLY A 653 -41.03 -3.35 15.10
N GLU A 654 -39.91 -2.65 15.28
CA GLU A 654 -39.10 -2.12 14.19
C GLU A 654 -38.11 -3.15 13.61
N ILE A 655 -38.06 -3.20 12.28
CA ILE A 655 -36.99 -3.78 11.48
C ILE A 655 -36.23 -2.60 10.87
N LEU A 656 -34.97 -2.39 11.25
CA LEU A 656 -34.12 -1.38 10.63
C LEU A 656 -33.79 -1.86 9.21
N GLY A 657 -34.47 -1.29 8.22
CA GLY A 657 -34.53 -1.82 6.86
C GLY A 657 -33.66 -1.05 5.88
N CYS A 658 -34.25 -0.65 4.77
CA CYS A 658 -33.57 -0.02 3.65
C CYS A 658 -34.12 1.36 3.26
N PRO A 659 -33.33 2.16 2.52
CA PRO A 659 -33.85 3.34 1.82
C PRO A 659 -34.92 2.95 0.79
N GLU A 660 -35.96 3.78 0.62
CA GLU A 660 -37.10 3.54 -0.31
C GLU A 660 -36.70 3.33 -1.78
N SER A 661 -35.50 3.77 -2.17
CA SER A 661 -35.01 3.62 -3.55
C SER A 661 -34.30 2.29 -3.82
N TRP A 662 -34.20 1.43 -2.80
CA TRP A 662 -33.46 0.17 -2.85
C TRP A 662 -34.41 -1.02 -2.89
N THR A 663 -34.01 -2.08 -3.60
CA THR A 663 -34.83 -3.28 -3.75
C THR A 663 -35.10 -4.02 -2.42
N CYS A 664 -34.19 -3.93 -1.45
CA CYS A 664 -34.40 -4.56 -0.16
C CYS A 664 -35.61 -3.97 0.59
N ASP A 665 -35.95 -2.70 0.38
CA ASP A 665 -37.20 -2.11 0.88
C ASP A 665 -38.42 -2.88 0.34
N ASP A 666 -38.52 -3.01 -0.99
CA ASP A 666 -39.63 -3.73 -1.63
C ASP A 666 -39.70 -5.20 -1.20
N ILE A 667 -38.55 -5.86 -1.01
CA ILE A 667 -38.50 -7.24 -0.53
C ILE A 667 -38.93 -7.34 0.93
N ILE A 668 -38.46 -6.46 1.82
CA ILE A 668 -38.83 -6.45 3.24
C ILE A 668 -40.32 -6.14 3.40
N GLU A 669 -40.85 -5.13 2.70
CA GLU A 669 -42.29 -4.86 2.70
C GLU A 669 -43.11 -6.07 2.22
N SER A 670 -42.64 -6.75 1.17
CA SER A 670 -43.29 -7.95 0.64
C SER A 670 -43.21 -9.11 1.62
N GLN A 671 -42.06 -9.31 2.28
CA GLN A 671 -41.90 -10.30 3.35
C GLN A 671 -42.80 -9.98 4.55
N ILE A 672 -42.96 -8.73 4.96
CA ILE A 672 -43.89 -8.34 6.03
C ILE A 672 -45.33 -8.67 5.62
N ALA A 673 -45.73 -8.33 4.40
CA ALA A 673 -47.08 -8.58 3.88
C ALA A 673 -47.38 -10.08 3.65
N TRP A 674 -46.35 -10.89 3.41
CA TRP A 674 -46.46 -12.33 3.13
C TRP A 674 -46.27 -13.21 4.37
N GLY A 675 -45.36 -12.82 5.25
CA GLY A 675 -44.94 -13.50 6.48
C GLY A 675 -44.40 -14.90 6.25
N ASN A 676 -45.18 -15.94 6.59
CA ASN A 676 -44.84 -17.34 6.31
C ASN A 676 -45.67 -17.98 5.18
N GLY A 677 -46.30 -17.15 4.34
CA GLY A 677 -47.21 -17.56 3.27
C GLY A 677 -48.64 -17.85 3.72
N THR A 678 -48.91 -17.84 5.04
CA THR A 678 -50.27 -17.97 5.58
C THR A 678 -50.63 -16.90 6.60
N GLU A 679 -49.65 -16.39 7.34
CA GLU A 679 -49.79 -15.37 8.37
C GLU A 679 -48.78 -14.25 8.11
N PRO A 680 -49.22 -13.00 7.86
CA PRO A 680 -48.33 -11.85 7.66
C PRO A 680 -47.67 -11.41 8.98
N TRP A 681 -46.60 -10.62 8.87
CA TRP A 681 -45.94 -10.01 10.02
C TRP A 681 -46.63 -8.71 10.48
N ASP A 682 -47.93 -8.79 10.78
CA ASP A 682 -48.78 -7.63 11.10
C ASP A 682 -48.28 -6.77 12.30
N ASN A 683 -47.48 -7.36 13.21
CA ASN A 683 -46.92 -6.69 14.38
C ASN A 683 -45.51 -6.12 14.17
N MET A 684 -44.95 -6.28 12.98
CA MET A 684 -43.66 -5.70 12.60
C MET A 684 -43.86 -4.60 11.56
N GLU A 685 -42.87 -3.73 11.43
CA GLU A 685 -42.75 -2.77 10.35
C GLU A 685 -41.30 -2.46 10.03
N GLU A 686 -41.09 -1.93 8.83
CA GLU A 686 -39.78 -1.48 8.38
C GLU A 686 -39.55 0.00 8.69
N THR A 687 -38.44 0.29 9.35
CA THR A 687 -37.93 1.64 9.54
C THR A 687 -37.03 2.00 8.36
N LYS A 688 -37.46 2.98 7.56
CA LYS A 688 -36.75 3.45 6.36
C LYS A 688 -36.02 4.77 6.63
N ALA A 689 -34.71 4.78 6.42
CA ALA A 689 -33.87 5.97 6.50
C ALA A 689 -32.59 5.73 5.68
N GLU A 690 -31.66 6.70 5.69
CA GLU A 690 -30.31 6.48 5.19
C GLU A 690 -29.66 5.30 5.94
N TYR A 691 -29.10 4.36 5.19
CA TYR A 691 -28.68 3.06 5.74
C TYR A 691 -27.62 3.20 6.84
N ASP A 692 -26.64 4.09 6.67
CA ASP A 692 -25.60 4.31 7.68
C ASP A 692 -26.17 4.80 9.03
N ALA A 693 -27.28 5.55 8.99
CA ALA A 693 -27.96 5.99 10.22
C ALA A 693 -28.67 4.82 10.91
N LEU A 694 -29.31 3.93 10.14
CA LEU A 694 -29.93 2.70 10.65
C LEU A 694 -28.88 1.74 11.22
N PHE A 695 -27.75 1.60 10.54
CA PHE A 695 -26.62 0.79 10.99
C PHE A 695 -26.03 1.33 12.30
N ALA A 696 -25.79 2.64 12.40
CA ALA A 696 -25.29 3.26 13.62
C ALA A 696 -26.26 3.07 14.81
N GLU A 697 -27.57 3.15 14.55
CA GLU A 697 -28.60 2.85 15.54
C GLU A 697 -28.54 1.38 16.00
N MET A 698 -28.40 0.43 15.07
CA MET A 698 -28.22 -0.98 15.41
C MET A 698 -26.97 -1.21 16.28
N VAL A 699 -25.85 -0.59 15.94
CA VAL A 699 -24.60 -0.66 16.73
C VAL A 699 -24.83 -0.16 18.16
N ASN A 700 -25.57 0.95 18.33
CA ASN A 700 -25.93 1.46 19.66
C ASN A 700 -26.78 0.45 20.45
N ARG A 701 -27.79 -0.16 19.82
CA ARG A 701 -28.64 -1.17 20.45
C ARG A 701 -27.83 -2.39 20.88
N VAL A 702 -26.96 -2.90 19.99
CA VAL A 702 -26.08 -4.05 20.29
C VAL A 702 -25.13 -3.74 21.46
N ASN A 703 -24.49 -2.57 21.45
CA ASN A 703 -23.59 -2.14 22.53
C ASN A 703 -24.32 -1.96 23.88
N ALA A 704 -25.60 -1.58 23.85
CA ALA A 704 -26.45 -1.49 25.03
C ALA A 704 -27.03 -2.85 25.48
N GLY A 705 -26.87 -3.91 24.69
CA GLY A 705 -27.53 -5.20 24.90
C GLY A 705 -29.05 -5.14 24.68
N GLU A 706 -29.52 -4.15 23.93
CA GLU A 706 -30.93 -3.92 23.59
C GLU A 706 -31.34 -4.71 22.34
N PRO A 707 -32.63 -5.08 22.22
CA PRO A 707 -33.14 -5.76 21.04
C PRO A 707 -33.08 -4.86 19.80
N GLY A 708 -32.44 -5.36 18.75
CA GLY A 708 -32.43 -4.75 17.42
C GLY A 708 -32.54 -5.83 16.34
N ILE A 709 -33.21 -5.49 15.23
CA ILE A 709 -33.20 -6.24 13.98
C ILE A 709 -32.78 -5.28 12.89
N LEU A 710 -31.76 -5.64 12.11
CA LEU A 710 -31.24 -4.84 11.01
C LEU A 710 -31.10 -5.71 9.75
N TYR A 711 -31.56 -5.23 8.60
CA TYR A 711 -31.21 -5.82 7.30
C TYR A 711 -29.76 -5.49 6.94
N THR A 712 -28.99 -6.45 6.42
CA THR A 712 -27.63 -6.20 5.88
C THR A 712 -27.27 -7.20 4.77
N TRP A 713 -26.08 -7.06 4.19
CA TRP A 713 -25.56 -7.91 3.12
C TRP A 713 -24.04 -8.17 3.22
N SER A 714 -23.54 -9.13 2.44
CA SER A 714 -22.12 -9.34 2.16
C SER A 714 -21.84 -9.36 0.65
N PRO A 715 -20.72 -8.82 0.16
CA PRO A 715 -19.62 -8.24 0.92
C PRO A 715 -19.97 -6.83 1.43
N ALA A 716 -19.70 -6.58 2.72
CA ALA A 716 -19.83 -5.27 3.33
C ALA A 716 -18.99 -5.16 4.61
N SER A 717 -18.31 -4.04 4.80
CA SER A 717 -17.57 -3.73 6.04
C SER A 717 -18.46 -3.69 7.28
N TYR A 718 -19.77 -3.49 7.14
CA TYR A 718 -20.74 -3.55 8.25
C TYR A 718 -20.65 -4.83 9.09
N LEU A 719 -20.25 -5.96 8.47
CA LEU A 719 -20.10 -7.25 9.13
C LEU A 719 -18.81 -7.39 9.97
N THR A 720 -17.88 -6.43 9.89
CA THR A 720 -16.70 -6.38 10.78
C THR A 720 -17.00 -5.71 12.11
N VAL A 721 -18.06 -4.91 12.17
CA VAL A 721 -18.53 -4.23 13.38
C VAL A 721 -19.69 -5.01 14.00
N LEU A 722 -20.70 -5.37 13.21
CA LEU A 722 -21.78 -6.26 13.61
C LEU A 722 -21.44 -7.69 13.18
N VAL A 723 -20.56 -8.31 13.96
CA VAL A 723 -19.94 -9.61 13.67
C VAL A 723 -20.91 -10.76 14.03
N PRO A 724 -21.45 -11.49 13.04
CA PRO A 724 -22.31 -12.63 13.32
C PRO A 724 -21.55 -13.71 14.10
N GLY A 725 -22.15 -14.15 15.20
CA GLY A 725 -21.56 -15.10 16.15
C GLY A 725 -20.71 -14.49 17.25
N ASP A 726 -20.46 -13.18 17.24
CA ASP A 726 -19.88 -12.46 18.38
C ASP A 726 -20.93 -11.60 19.09
N ASN A 727 -21.42 -10.54 18.43
CA ASN A 727 -22.36 -9.58 19.01
C ASN A 727 -23.77 -9.61 18.37
N VAL A 728 -23.91 -10.18 17.17
CA VAL A 728 -25.19 -10.40 16.48
C VAL A 728 -25.31 -11.84 15.96
N LEU A 729 -26.50 -12.24 15.50
CA LEU A 729 -26.75 -13.48 14.77
C LEU A 729 -27.53 -13.17 13.50
N TRP A 730 -27.30 -13.95 12.44
CA TRP A 730 -28.25 -14.00 11.33
C TRP A 730 -29.59 -14.58 11.82
N LEU A 731 -30.69 -13.91 11.48
CA LEU A 731 -32.05 -14.25 11.91
C LEU A 731 -32.77 -15.00 10.80
N SER A 732 -33.21 -16.22 11.11
CA SER A 732 -33.96 -17.07 10.19
C SER A 732 -35.42 -16.62 10.03
N VAL A 733 -36.00 -16.93 8.89
CA VAL A 733 -37.45 -16.84 8.59
C VAL A 733 -38.05 -18.25 8.48
N GLU A 734 -39.35 -18.42 8.75
CA GLU A 734 -40.04 -19.71 8.60
C GLU A 734 -40.27 -20.11 7.14
N ALA A 735 -40.43 -19.13 6.24
CA ALA A 735 -40.62 -19.38 4.81
C ALA A 735 -40.01 -18.25 3.96
N VAL A 736 -39.74 -18.52 2.68
CA VAL A 736 -39.16 -17.55 1.72
C VAL A 736 -40.23 -16.99 0.77
N LEU A 737 -40.19 -15.68 0.52
CA LEU A 737 -41.17 -14.95 -0.29
C LEU A 737 -41.33 -15.59 -1.67
N ASP A 738 -42.54 -15.92 -2.11
CA ASP A 738 -42.80 -16.52 -3.42
C ASP A 738 -43.26 -15.48 -4.47
N GLU A 739 -43.60 -15.93 -5.69
CA GLU A 739 -44.12 -15.10 -6.79
C GLU A 739 -45.54 -14.52 -6.54
N SER A 740 -46.06 -14.57 -5.30
CA SER A 740 -47.44 -14.17 -5.01
C SER A 740 -47.71 -12.66 -5.13
N ASN A 741 -46.67 -11.83 -5.18
CA ASN A 741 -46.75 -10.36 -5.25
C ASN A 741 -47.75 -9.80 -4.22
N PRO A 742 -47.45 -9.95 -2.91
CA PRO A 742 -48.40 -9.69 -1.82
C PRO A 742 -48.85 -8.22 -1.73
N LEU A 743 -48.03 -7.30 -2.22
CA LEU A 743 -48.34 -5.86 -2.27
C LEU A 743 -49.15 -5.46 -3.50
N GLY A 744 -49.24 -6.32 -4.53
CA GLY A 744 -49.88 -6.03 -5.80
C GLY A 744 -49.21 -4.89 -6.58
N LYS A 745 -47.90 -4.67 -6.37
CA LYS A 745 -47.08 -3.70 -7.10
C LYS A 745 -46.78 -4.27 -8.49
N GLU A 746 -46.78 -3.43 -9.53
CA GLU A 746 -46.35 -3.87 -10.87
C GLU A 746 -44.90 -4.36 -10.81
N GLY A 747 -44.63 -5.56 -11.35
CA GLY A 747 -43.32 -6.22 -11.26
C GLY A 747 -42.96 -6.84 -9.92
N GLY A 748 -43.87 -6.80 -8.93
CA GLY A 748 -43.60 -7.28 -7.57
C GLY A 748 -43.37 -8.80 -7.47
N GLU A 749 -43.79 -9.58 -8.46
CA GLU A 749 -43.49 -11.02 -8.58
C GLU A 749 -41.98 -11.28 -8.75
N ASN A 750 -41.21 -10.30 -9.25
CA ASN A 750 -39.77 -10.42 -9.42
C ASN A 750 -39.00 -10.32 -8.09
N HIS A 751 -39.66 -9.97 -6.99
CA HIS A 751 -39.07 -9.95 -5.64
C HIS A 751 -39.07 -11.31 -4.95
N GLN A 752 -39.59 -12.36 -5.60
CA GLN A 752 -39.53 -13.71 -5.06
C GLN A 752 -38.12 -14.09 -4.60
N GLN A 753 -38.05 -14.83 -3.50
CA GLN A 753 -36.85 -15.34 -2.88
C GLN A 753 -36.94 -16.87 -2.86
N GLU A 754 -35.86 -17.52 -3.28
CA GLU A 754 -35.72 -18.97 -3.22
C GLU A 754 -35.04 -19.42 -1.91
N GLU A 755 -34.98 -20.73 -1.65
CA GLU A 755 -34.19 -21.26 -0.54
C GLU A 755 -32.72 -20.80 -0.68
N GLY A 756 -32.30 -19.94 0.25
CA GLY A 756 -31.03 -19.23 0.17
C GLY A 756 -29.84 -19.92 0.84
N PHE A 757 -28.80 -19.14 1.12
CA PHE A 757 -27.56 -19.58 1.73
C PHE A 757 -27.77 -20.28 3.09
N THR A 758 -27.38 -21.56 3.20
CA THR A 758 -27.55 -22.38 4.43
C THR A 758 -26.23 -22.77 5.10
N ALA A 759 -25.12 -22.10 4.79
CA ALA A 759 -23.80 -22.57 5.22
C ALA A 759 -23.43 -22.18 6.67
N PHE A 760 -24.18 -21.26 7.29
CA PHE A 760 -23.89 -20.80 8.65
C PHE A 760 -24.31 -21.81 9.72
N GLY A 761 -23.43 -22.02 10.70
CA GLY A 761 -23.70 -22.82 11.88
C GLY A 761 -24.63 -22.13 12.89
N ALA A 762 -25.04 -22.88 13.90
CA ALA A 762 -25.90 -22.37 14.98
C ALA A 762 -25.23 -21.29 15.85
N ASP A 763 -23.90 -21.15 15.74
CA ASP A 763 -23.11 -20.11 16.37
C ASP A 763 -23.24 -18.75 15.67
N MET A 764 -23.51 -18.72 14.36
CA MET A 764 -23.63 -17.48 13.57
C MET A 764 -25.06 -17.17 13.14
N CYS A 765 -25.97 -18.13 13.25
CA CYS A 765 -27.31 -18.03 12.68
C CYS A 765 -28.36 -18.78 13.51
N THR A 766 -29.52 -18.15 13.75
CA THR A 766 -30.64 -18.82 14.40
C THR A 766 -31.14 -19.96 13.51
N GLN A 767 -31.56 -21.08 14.13
CA GLN A 767 -31.88 -22.29 13.38
C GLN A 767 -33.35 -22.29 12.94
N PRO A 768 -33.66 -22.70 11.68
CA PRO A 768 -32.86 -23.55 10.79
C PRO A 768 -31.85 -22.84 9.86
N CYS A 769 -31.64 -21.53 10.03
CA CYS A 769 -30.78 -20.70 9.18
C CYS A 769 -31.26 -20.56 7.73
N GLN A 770 -32.55 -20.24 7.58
CA GLN A 770 -33.12 -19.81 6.32
C GLN A 770 -33.22 -18.29 6.34
N LEU A 771 -32.32 -17.58 5.65
CA LEU A 771 -32.17 -16.13 5.78
C LEU A 771 -33.31 -15.31 5.18
N GLY A 772 -34.08 -15.88 4.26
CA GLY A 772 -35.19 -15.19 3.58
C GLY A 772 -34.80 -14.55 2.24
N TRP A 773 -33.53 -14.61 1.85
CA TRP A 773 -33.01 -14.09 0.58
C TRP A 773 -32.28 -15.18 -0.21
N SER A 774 -32.43 -15.13 -1.53
CA SER A 774 -31.57 -15.88 -2.45
C SER A 774 -30.13 -15.36 -2.40
N ALA A 775 -29.17 -16.26 -2.64
CA ALA A 775 -27.80 -15.83 -2.92
C ALA A 775 -27.82 -14.95 -4.17
N ALA A 776 -27.10 -13.83 -4.11
CA ALA A 776 -27.11 -12.84 -5.17
C ALA A 776 -25.85 -12.90 -6.03
N ASP A 777 -26.05 -12.67 -7.32
CA ASP A 777 -24.98 -12.25 -8.20
C ASP A 777 -24.84 -10.72 -8.14
N ILE A 778 -23.61 -10.23 -8.12
CA ILE A 778 -23.31 -8.80 -8.23
C ILE A 778 -22.59 -8.62 -9.57
N GLN A 779 -23.12 -7.79 -10.46
CA GLN A 779 -22.71 -7.73 -11.86
C GLN A 779 -22.72 -6.29 -12.39
N VAL A 780 -22.18 -6.10 -13.61
CA VAL A 780 -22.27 -4.84 -14.35
C VAL A 780 -23.58 -4.80 -15.13
N SER A 781 -24.34 -3.72 -14.98
CA SER A 781 -25.40 -3.36 -15.94
C SER A 781 -24.90 -2.25 -16.83
N ALA A 782 -25.19 -2.31 -18.12
CA ALA A 782 -24.75 -1.30 -19.08
C ALA A 782 -25.77 -1.09 -20.18
N ARG A 783 -25.70 0.06 -20.83
CA ARG A 783 -26.52 0.33 -22.01
C ARG A 783 -26.15 -0.61 -23.15
N THR A 784 -27.16 -1.16 -23.82
CA THR A 784 -27.00 -2.09 -24.94
C THR A 784 -26.17 -1.49 -26.08
N ASP A 785 -26.38 -0.21 -26.41
CA ASP A 785 -25.65 0.44 -27.50
C ASP A 785 -24.16 0.66 -27.19
N MET A 786 -23.80 0.86 -25.93
CA MET A 786 -22.40 0.91 -25.48
C MET A 786 -21.76 -0.48 -25.51
N LEU A 787 -22.47 -1.52 -25.06
CA LEU A 787 -21.99 -2.91 -25.12
C LEU A 787 -21.72 -3.38 -26.55
N ASP A 788 -22.52 -2.92 -27.51
CA ASP A 788 -22.35 -3.24 -28.92
C ASP A 788 -21.33 -2.33 -29.64
N GLY A 789 -20.93 -1.23 -28.99
CA GLY A 789 -19.84 -0.33 -29.41
C GLY A 789 -18.46 -0.99 -29.37
N SER A 790 -17.44 -0.33 -29.93
CA SER A 790 -16.04 -0.84 -29.98
C SER A 790 -15.89 -2.31 -30.42
N GLY A 791 -16.72 -2.76 -31.38
CA GLY A 791 -16.68 -4.15 -31.86
C GLY A 791 -17.17 -5.19 -30.84
N GLY A 792 -17.92 -4.79 -29.82
CA GLY A 792 -18.42 -5.65 -28.75
C GLY A 792 -17.38 -5.93 -27.65
N PHE A 793 -16.35 -5.09 -27.52
CA PHE A 793 -15.27 -5.29 -26.55
C PHE A 793 -15.80 -5.32 -25.10
N LEU A 794 -16.58 -4.31 -24.68
CA LEU A 794 -17.16 -4.25 -23.33
C LEU A 794 -18.01 -5.50 -23.01
N ARG A 795 -18.76 -6.01 -24.01
CA ARG A 795 -19.57 -7.22 -23.88
C ARG A 795 -18.73 -8.47 -23.60
N LYS A 796 -17.47 -8.49 -24.03
CA LYS A 796 -16.53 -9.58 -23.74
C LYS A 796 -15.73 -9.34 -22.46
N LEU A 797 -15.40 -8.07 -22.16
CA LEU A 797 -14.56 -7.72 -21.02
C LEU A 797 -15.30 -7.85 -19.69
N PHE A 798 -16.51 -7.27 -19.55
CA PHE A 798 -17.21 -7.30 -18.25
C PHE A 798 -17.42 -8.71 -17.68
N PRO A 799 -17.69 -9.76 -18.49
CA PRO A 799 -17.76 -11.12 -17.97
C PRO A 799 -16.46 -11.73 -17.47
N LEU A 800 -15.31 -11.15 -17.84
CA LEU A 800 -13.99 -11.62 -17.44
C LEU A 800 -13.55 -10.99 -16.13
N ILE A 801 -14.00 -9.77 -15.83
CA ILE A 801 -13.69 -9.07 -14.57
C ILE A 801 -14.30 -9.82 -13.39
N LYS A 802 -13.46 -10.52 -12.63
CA LYS A 802 -13.85 -11.38 -11.51
C LYS A 802 -12.91 -11.22 -10.32
N PRO A 803 -12.91 -10.06 -9.64
CA PRO A 803 -12.19 -9.89 -8.40
C PRO A 803 -12.65 -10.90 -7.33
N SER A 804 -11.77 -11.24 -6.40
CA SER A 804 -12.12 -12.08 -5.25
C SER A 804 -13.04 -11.30 -4.30
N ILE A 805 -14.14 -11.93 -3.89
CA ILE A 805 -15.07 -11.32 -2.91
C ILE A 805 -14.40 -11.08 -1.55
N LEU A 806 -13.38 -11.88 -1.20
CA LEU A 806 -12.62 -11.69 0.04
C LEU A 806 -11.73 -10.45 -0.06
N ASP A 807 -11.03 -10.27 -1.18
CA ASP A 807 -10.16 -9.10 -1.40
C ASP A 807 -10.98 -7.82 -1.32
N ILE A 808 -12.14 -7.83 -1.97
CA ILE A 808 -13.05 -6.69 -1.99
C ILE A 808 -13.60 -6.42 -0.59
N SER A 809 -13.86 -7.48 0.19
CA SER A 809 -14.26 -7.32 1.59
C SER A 809 -13.16 -6.67 2.43
N PHE A 810 -11.89 -7.06 2.25
CA PHE A 810 -10.76 -6.45 2.95
C PHE A 810 -10.57 -4.99 2.56
N LEU A 811 -10.58 -4.68 1.28
CA LEU A 811 -10.49 -3.31 0.79
C LEU A 811 -11.64 -2.43 1.29
N GLN A 812 -12.84 -2.99 1.48
CA GLN A 812 -13.95 -2.25 2.10
C GLN A 812 -13.70 -1.96 3.60
N VAL A 813 -12.98 -2.83 4.32
CA VAL A 813 -12.52 -2.53 5.69
C VAL A 813 -11.55 -1.36 5.64
N ASP A 814 -10.53 -1.45 4.80
CA ASP A 814 -9.51 -0.39 4.66
C ASP A 814 -10.12 0.93 4.19
N GLN A 815 -11.14 0.89 3.33
CA GLN A 815 -11.93 2.06 2.94
C GLN A 815 -12.65 2.67 4.15
N THR A 816 -13.21 1.83 5.02
CA THR A 816 -13.97 2.27 6.20
C THR A 816 -13.05 2.85 7.28
N ASP A 817 -11.85 2.31 7.41
CA ASP A 817 -10.83 2.77 8.37
C ASP A 817 -10.07 4.02 7.87
N GLY A 818 -10.18 4.35 6.58
CA GLY A 818 -9.60 5.54 5.96
C GLY A 818 -10.43 6.82 6.11
N ASP A 819 -10.11 7.82 5.28
CA ASP A 819 -10.76 9.15 5.33
C ASP A 819 -12.12 9.22 4.61
N GLY A 820 -12.55 8.09 4.01
CA GLY A 820 -13.79 7.97 3.24
C GLY A 820 -13.81 8.75 1.92
N SER A 821 -12.68 9.31 1.48
CA SER A 821 -12.58 10.07 0.25
C SER A 821 -12.53 9.17 -0.99
N GLN A 822 -12.95 9.72 -2.14
CA GLN A 822 -12.79 9.03 -3.43
C GLN A 822 -11.31 8.81 -3.77
N ALA A 823 -10.39 9.66 -3.28
CA ALA A 823 -8.96 9.50 -3.50
C ALA A 823 -8.43 8.24 -2.81
N HIS A 824 -8.84 8.00 -1.56
CA HIS A 824 -8.53 6.77 -0.83
C HIS A 824 -9.09 5.51 -1.51
N VAL A 825 -10.34 5.57 -2.01
CA VAL A 825 -10.93 4.47 -2.80
C VAL A 825 -10.11 4.19 -4.06
N ALA A 826 -9.66 5.24 -4.76
CA ALA A 826 -8.82 5.11 -5.95
C ALA A 826 -7.45 4.52 -5.63
N GLU A 827 -6.83 4.91 -4.51
CA GLU A 827 -5.57 4.33 -4.02
C GLU A 827 -5.72 2.83 -3.74
N LEU A 828 -6.73 2.44 -2.95
CA LEU A 828 -7.01 1.03 -2.63
C LEU A 828 -7.29 0.19 -3.89
N ALA A 829 -8.07 0.73 -4.83
CA ALA A 829 -8.30 0.07 -6.11
C ALA A 829 -7.00 -0.05 -6.93
N SER A 830 -6.13 0.96 -6.90
CA SER A 830 -4.84 0.94 -7.60
C SER A 830 -3.88 -0.09 -7.02
N GLY A 831 -3.85 -0.23 -5.69
CA GLY A 831 -3.11 -1.31 -5.01
C GLY A 831 -3.60 -2.68 -5.45
N TRP A 832 -4.91 -2.90 -5.46
CA TRP A 832 -5.50 -4.16 -5.95
C TRP A 832 -5.17 -4.41 -7.43
N MET A 833 -5.24 -3.39 -8.29
CA MET A 833 -4.90 -3.47 -9.71
C MET A 833 -3.44 -3.88 -9.90
N ALA A 834 -2.51 -3.32 -9.11
CA ALA A 834 -1.09 -3.66 -9.16
C ALA A 834 -0.84 -5.12 -8.75
N GLU A 835 -1.48 -5.59 -7.67
CA GLU A 835 -1.37 -6.98 -7.20
C GLU A 835 -1.97 -7.99 -8.19
N ASN A 836 -2.93 -7.56 -9.02
CA ASN A 836 -3.69 -8.40 -9.93
C ASN A 836 -3.43 -8.09 -11.42
N ALA A 837 -2.37 -7.34 -11.75
CA ALA A 837 -2.11 -6.84 -13.09
C ALA A 837 -2.17 -7.93 -14.16
N ALA A 838 -1.50 -9.07 -13.92
CA ALA A 838 -1.51 -10.20 -14.86
C ALA A 838 -2.91 -10.78 -15.13
N HIS A 839 -3.83 -10.73 -14.16
CA HIS A 839 -5.21 -11.14 -14.35
C HIS A 839 -5.99 -10.10 -15.17
N VAL A 840 -5.80 -8.83 -14.88
CA VAL A 840 -6.42 -7.71 -15.59
C VAL A 840 -6.00 -7.70 -17.06
N ASP A 841 -4.71 -7.83 -17.32
CA ASP A 841 -4.14 -7.87 -18.69
C ASP A 841 -4.70 -9.05 -19.48
N ALA A 842 -4.79 -10.22 -18.84
CA ALA A 842 -5.38 -11.40 -19.45
C ALA A 842 -6.86 -11.18 -19.82
N TRP A 843 -7.64 -10.48 -18.98
CA TRP A 843 -9.03 -10.16 -19.28
C TRP A 843 -9.17 -9.19 -20.45
N ILE A 844 -8.35 -8.13 -20.49
CA ILE A 844 -8.34 -7.15 -21.59
C ILE A 844 -7.93 -7.83 -22.89
N ALA A 845 -6.85 -8.62 -22.88
CA ALA A 845 -6.35 -9.33 -24.05
C ALA A 845 -7.37 -10.35 -24.58
N GLU A 846 -8.00 -11.14 -23.72
CA GLU A 846 -9.04 -12.10 -24.11
C GLU A 846 -10.28 -11.39 -24.70
N ALA A 847 -10.64 -10.22 -24.19
CA ALA A 847 -11.72 -9.41 -24.76
C ALA A 847 -11.36 -8.80 -26.13
N ALA A 848 -10.10 -8.41 -26.32
CA ALA A 848 -9.59 -7.81 -27.57
C ALA A 848 -9.58 -8.82 -28.73
N GLY A 849 -9.29 -10.09 -28.45
CA GLY A 849 -9.45 -11.22 -29.39
C GLY A 849 -8.15 -11.90 -29.79
#